data_AF-A0A2L0MYY6-F1
#
_entry.id   AF-A0A2L0MYY6-F1
#
_cell.length_a   1.000
_cell.length_b   1.000
_cell.length_c   1.000
_cell.angle_alpha   90.00
_cell.angle_beta   90.00
_cell.angle_gamma   90.00
#
_symmetry.space_group_name_H-M   'P 1'
#
loop_
_entity.id
_entity.type
_entity.pdbx_description
1 polymer ?
#
loop_
_entity_poly.entity_id
_entity_poly.type
_entity_poly.pdbx_seq_one_letter_code
_entity_poly.pdbx_strand_id
1 'polypeptide(L)'
;MADEQLATTDPTTGDDPPLIAVIGMAARFPGAADVAEFWANLAAGRDSMRPVGDEEFLAAGGDPADLADPDLVRTVSVLEGIDRFDAAFFGYSPTEAAVVDPQQRLLLETAYHAVEDAGYAGGFGDRQVGVYAGAGDSRYYPAHLHPQYAGRPGSVALVHAATSNSLGTLATRVSYELGLTGPSLSLQTACSTALVAVHQACQDLIDYRCDTALAGAVSVNPSALLGYRWVPGGPFSPDGYCRAFAADAAGTSSGDGVGVVVLKRLEDAIADGDRIRAVVRGSAVNNDGRRKVGFTAPSPAGQTEAVLAAQLAAGITADTIGLVEAHGTATAMGDPIEVAALTEAFRHSTDERGYCALGSVKTNIGHLGAAAGIAGFVKAVLALEHRQVPPSLHFERPNPLIDFTATPFRVPTALEDWPAGRHPRRAAVSAFGVGGTNAHVVLEEAPAVPADSRAPEQERWRVLPLSARTPDALRGQADALARRLADDPGLRLADVAHTLTGHRPAMRLRSAVAVRSAREAVGALRAPLPEPVEVADGAPRPVAFLFPGGGTQYVGMGTELYRAGGVYRDAVDECARILRPGLGGDLRTALFEQVDPAAAEAFLALVVTQYALAAELAERGVRPDAMIGHSLGEYTAACLAGVFTLEEMLPLVHERIRLISACGGATVGVALGEPQLRPFLTDGVSLAAVNGPAACTVAGPVAAVAELERRLAEAGVTFRRLRMPAAAHSAVLDPVLGELAGHLRSAPLRPPRIRYVTNVTGDWATDAQAGSVEHWVAHTRQTVRFADGVRTLWERGNPVLVEIGPGDTLLKLAGAALGEQAAVVGVTTMRHAKAESPDGQVLAAALGRLWSAGVAALPEPDPAEQVRPVPLPGYAFDRRRYWIDAPGARPAGAADGPAGTPAGRSPRPYLTTEQVPPRTPLEQAATEVWEAVLGVEGIGVDDNFFDLGGDSMRGVLLTGRLREAGVLDVPAAALLSAPTVARLIAAAGRGGGPEAFAPLLPLRAEGEQTPLFCVHPGAGVSWRYSGLLPHLGADQPVFGIQALGLDGRRSPATDAAAMTDAYVALLREQQPHGPYRLLGWSYGGFVAHAIACALQRQGEQVELLAMLDAPQPYGLHWTQEQIESQVAALLLRVAGLEPGDGPLPTVAGVLARLSGTDGGTSPVTGAEAERIAEVMRNNLRIAPGFAPGVFDGDALFFTASADRPAADGAVDPSLRPGKAEAWRPYVTGTLHDHPVDCGHYGMTEPGPMAEIGAVLAAALKS
;
A
#
# COMPACT_ATOMS: atom_id res chain seq x y z
N MET A 1 16.78 0.01 57.24
CA MET A 1 16.04 1.23 57.63
C MET A 1 16.46 2.34 56.71
N ALA A 2 15.61 3.09 56.03
CA ALA A 2 14.26 2.93 55.50
C ALA A 2 14.08 4.24 54.68
N ASP A 3 13.57 4.12 53.47
CA ASP A 3 13.01 5.17 52.61
C ASP A 3 13.79 6.49 52.42
N GLU A 4 14.52 6.56 51.30
CA GLU A 4 14.55 7.78 50.50
C GLU A 4 14.24 7.36 49.05
N GLN A 5 12.95 7.32 48.73
CA GLN A 5 12.44 7.09 47.40
C GLN A 5 12.97 8.19 46.47
N LEU A 6 13.69 7.77 45.42
CA LEU A 6 13.86 8.53 44.19
C LEU A 6 12.48 8.99 43.73
N ALA A 7 12.22 10.28 43.82
CA ALA A 7 11.04 10.90 43.26
C ALA A 7 11.04 10.67 41.74
N THR A 8 10.25 9.69 41.31
CA THR A 8 9.72 9.60 39.95
C THR A 8 8.94 10.88 39.69
N THR A 9 9.43 11.73 38.79
CA THR A 9 8.66 12.86 38.26
C THR A 9 7.46 12.29 37.52
N ASP A 10 6.31 12.33 38.17
CA ASP A 10 4.99 12.07 37.60
C ASP A 10 4.65 13.21 36.62
N PRO A 11 4.51 12.95 35.31
CA PRO A 11 4.17 13.98 34.33
C PRO A 11 2.65 14.15 34.27
N THR A 12 1.99 14.47 35.38
CA THR A 12 0.53 14.74 35.37
C THR A 12 0.11 15.82 36.38
N THR A 13 0.67 17.03 36.25
CA THR A 13 -0.11 18.24 36.56
C THR A 13 -0.73 18.72 35.25
N GLY A 14 -2.05 18.62 35.11
CA GLY A 14 -2.81 18.85 33.86
C GLY A 14 -2.83 20.28 33.31
N ASP A 15 -1.81 21.10 33.60
CA ASP A 15 -1.64 22.47 33.12
C ASP A 15 -0.39 22.67 32.23
N ASP A 16 0.52 21.69 32.12
CA ASP A 16 1.71 21.80 31.24
C ASP A 16 1.38 21.35 29.80
N PRO A 17 1.91 22.03 28.76
CA PRO A 17 1.68 21.65 27.37
C PRO A 17 2.32 20.29 27.04
N PRO A 18 1.73 19.49 26.13
CA PRO A 18 2.25 18.18 25.78
C PRO A 18 3.64 18.28 25.13
N LEU A 19 4.55 17.39 25.53
CA LEU A 19 5.86 17.23 24.89
C LEU A 19 5.71 16.53 23.54
N ILE A 20 6.63 16.81 22.61
CA ILE A 20 6.57 16.26 21.25
C ILE A 20 7.72 15.25 21.04
N ALA A 21 7.38 14.01 20.72
CA ALA A 21 8.32 12.97 20.33
C ALA A 21 8.70 13.06 18.86
N VAL A 22 9.98 12.84 18.56
CA VAL A 22 10.46 12.50 17.21
C VAL A 22 10.37 10.99 17.07
N ILE A 23 9.44 10.51 16.24
CA ILE A 23 9.15 9.08 16.09
C ILE A 23 9.76 8.45 14.83
N GLY A 24 10.10 9.27 13.83
CA GLY A 24 10.80 8.82 12.63
C GLY A 24 11.58 9.95 11.95
N MET A 25 12.61 9.60 11.18
CA MET A 25 13.36 10.56 10.39
C MET A 25 14.02 9.92 9.17
N ALA A 26 14.10 10.68 8.08
CA ALA A 26 14.89 10.34 6.91
C ALA A 26 15.55 11.59 6.35
N ALA A 27 16.74 11.43 5.77
CA ALA A 27 17.47 12.52 5.16
C ALA A 27 18.45 12.00 4.10
N ARG A 28 18.74 12.86 3.11
CA ARG A 28 19.84 12.67 2.16
C ARG A 28 20.70 13.92 2.22
N PHE A 29 21.99 13.73 2.47
CA PHE A 29 22.97 14.81 2.57
C PHE A 29 24.21 14.47 1.71
N PRO A 30 25.05 15.46 1.38
CA PRO A 30 26.26 15.22 0.59
C PRO A 30 27.13 14.13 1.23
N GLY A 31 27.46 13.09 0.46
CA GLY A 31 28.22 11.93 0.92
C GLY A 31 27.46 10.95 1.83
N ALA A 32 26.14 11.13 2.03
CA ALA A 32 25.31 10.23 2.84
C ALA A 32 23.93 10.01 2.20
N ALA A 33 23.64 8.77 1.81
CA ALA A 33 22.37 8.38 1.21
C ALA A 33 21.23 8.25 2.24
N ASP A 34 21.56 8.12 3.52
CA ASP A 34 20.61 8.02 4.64
C ASP A 34 21.20 8.59 5.96
N VAL A 35 20.40 8.57 7.03
CA VAL A 35 20.80 9.08 8.36
C VAL A 35 21.88 8.24 9.05
N ALA A 36 22.01 6.95 8.71
CA ALA A 36 23.00 6.07 9.29
C ALA A 36 24.39 6.33 8.69
N GLU A 37 24.47 6.46 7.36
CA GLU A 37 25.68 6.92 6.68
C GLU A 37 26.05 8.33 7.13
N PHE A 38 25.06 9.21 7.32
CA PHE A 38 25.29 10.55 7.82
C PHE A 38 25.92 10.55 9.22
N TRP A 39 25.41 9.76 10.16
CA TRP A 39 26.05 9.60 11.47
C TRP A 39 27.48 9.06 11.34
N ALA A 40 27.69 8.02 10.53
CA ALA A 40 29.03 7.46 10.32
C ALA A 40 30.01 8.51 9.76
N ASN A 41 29.54 9.40 8.89
CA ASN A 41 30.33 10.53 8.36
C ASN A 41 30.67 11.53 9.47
N LEU A 42 29.68 11.95 10.26
CA LEU A 42 29.87 12.88 11.36
C LEU A 42 30.83 12.34 12.42
N ALA A 43 30.62 11.11 12.86
CA ALA A 43 31.45 10.44 13.87
C ALA A 43 32.90 10.28 13.42
N ALA A 44 33.13 10.01 12.13
CA ALA A 44 34.45 9.92 11.54
C ALA A 44 35.07 11.28 11.18
N GLY A 45 34.35 12.40 11.38
CA GLY A 45 34.81 13.73 10.99
C GLY A 45 35.03 13.90 9.49
N ARG A 46 34.18 13.28 8.65
CA ARG A 46 34.28 13.38 7.19
C ARG A 46 33.78 14.74 6.68
N ASP A 47 34.55 15.29 5.76
CA ASP A 47 34.23 16.49 4.98
C ASP A 47 33.67 16.05 3.62
N SER A 48 32.45 16.48 3.31
CA SER A 48 31.73 16.16 2.06
C SER A 48 31.91 17.24 0.99
N MET A 49 32.68 18.31 1.26
CA MET A 49 33.06 19.26 0.23
C MET A 49 34.05 18.60 -0.75
N ARG A 50 33.86 18.83 -2.06
CA ARG A 50 34.82 18.37 -3.08
C ARG A 50 35.06 19.41 -4.16
N PRO A 51 36.27 19.46 -4.75
CA PRO A 51 36.51 20.25 -5.94
C PRO A 51 35.77 19.68 -7.16
N VAL A 52 35.41 20.55 -8.09
CA VAL A 52 34.86 20.24 -9.41
C VAL A 52 35.98 20.36 -10.44
N GLY A 53 36.21 19.27 -11.18
CA GLY A 53 37.22 19.25 -12.24
C GLY A 53 36.80 20.05 -13.48
N ASP A 54 37.77 20.37 -14.35
CA ASP A 54 37.51 21.13 -15.58
C ASP A 54 36.49 20.43 -16.50
N GLU A 55 36.58 19.11 -16.64
CA GLU A 55 35.65 18.32 -17.45
C GLU A 55 34.21 18.37 -16.90
N GLU A 56 34.06 18.25 -15.58
CA GLU A 56 32.76 18.29 -14.91
C GLU A 56 32.12 19.68 -15.00
N PHE A 57 32.92 20.73 -14.80
CA PHE A 57 32.47 22.12 -14.96
C PHE A 57 31.99 22.41 -16.38
N LEU A 58 32.76 21.98 -17.39
CA LEU A 58 32.39 22.15 -18.80
C LEU A 58 31.17 21.32 -19.17
N ALA A 59 31.03 20.10 -18.64
CA ALA A 59 29.86 19.25 -18.85
C ALA A 59 28.59 19.85 -18.22
N ALA A 60 28.74 20.59 -17.11
CA ALA A 60 27.64 21.33 -16.47
C ALA A 60 27.25 22.62 -17.22
N GLY A 61 27.93 22.96 -18.32
CA GLY A 61 27.65 24.15 -19.14
C GLY A 61 28.49 25.37 -18.79
N GLY A 62 29.59 25.20 -18.06
CA GLY A 62 30.52 26.28 -17.74
C GLY A 62 31.25 26.83 -18.98
N ASP A 63 31.56 28.12 -18.96
CA ASP A 63 32.33 28.76 -20.04
C ASP A 63 33.81 28.38 -19.93
N PRO A 64 34.45 27.83 -20.98
CA PRO A 64 35.88 27.57 -20.98
C PRO A 64 36.75 28.78 -20.59
N ALA A 65 36.29 30.01 -20.84
CA ALA A 65 37.00 31.22 -20.45
C ALA A 65 37.09 31.39 -18.91
N ASP A 66 36.10 30.87 -18.18
CA ASP A 66 36.03 30.97 -16.72
C ASP A 66 37.00 30.01 -16.01
N LEU A 67 37.54 29.00 -16.70
CA LEU A 67 38.52 28.07 -16.13
C LEU A 67 39.82 28.78 -15.67
N ALA A 68 40.12 29.95 -16.25
CA ALA A 68 41.28 30.76 -15.89
C ALA A 68 40.95 31.86 -14.86
N ASP A 69 39.70 32.00 -14.44
CA ASP A 69 39.26 33.01 -13.47
C ASP A 69 39.69 32.60 -12.04
N PRO A 70 40.64 33.30 -11.40
CA PRO A 70 41.10 32.95 -10.06
C PRO A 70 40.03 33.20 -8.98
N ASP A 71 39.00 34.00 -9.27
CA ASP A 71 37.91 34.28 -8.34
C ASP A 71 36.77 33.26 -8.45
N LEU A 72 36.81 32.34 -9.44
CA LEU A 72 35.82 31.28 -9.56
C LEU A 72 36.12 30.12 -8.60
N VAL A 73 35.30 29.99 -7.56
CA VAL A 73 35.37 28.91 -6.59
C VAL A 73 34.56 27.71 -7.08
N ARG A 74 35.24 26.58 -7.29
CA ARG A 74 34.67 25.33 -7.80
C ARG A 74 34.73 24.21 -6.76
N THR A 75 34.30 24.49 -5.54
CA THR A 75 34.15 23.50 -4.46
C THR A 75 32.67 23.36 -4.13
N VAL A 76 32.15 22.15 -4.12
CA VAL A 76 30.70 21.87 -4.03
C VAL A 76 30.36 20.82 -2.97
N SER A 77 29.15 20.91 -2.43
CA SER A 77 28.53 19.87 -1.59
C SER A 77 27.16 19.55 -2.18
N VAL A 78 27.07 18.48 -2.98
CA VAL A 78 25.88 18.20 -3.79
C VAL A 78 25.32 16.83 -3.49
N LEU A 79 24.01 16.68 -3.71
CA LEU A 79 23.38 15.38 -3.71
C LEU A 79 23.66 14.66 -5.04
N GLU A 80 23.89 13.36 -4.96
CA GLU A 80 23.97 12.52 -6.15
C GLU A 80 22.58 12.09 -6.63
N GLY A 81 22.40 12.04 -7.96
CA GLY A 81 21.18 11.53 -8.58
C GLY A 81 19.95 12.40 -8.34
N ILE A 82 20.09 13.72 -8.29
CA ILE A 82 18.95 14.67 -8.21
C ILE A 82 18.01 14.56 -9.41
N ASP A 83 18.47 13.98 -10.51
CA ASP A 83 17.69 13.67 -11.70
C ASP A 83 16.98 12.31 -11.60
N ARG A 84 17.17 11.53 -10.53
CA ARG A 84 16.61 10.19 -10.38
C ARG A 84 15.44 10.15 -9.40
N PHE A 85 14.40 9.40 -9.75
CA PHE A 85 13.18 9.25 -8.94
C PHE A 85 12.47 7.93 -9.29
N ASP A 86 11.68 7.35 -8.39
CA ASP A 86 10.81 6.20 -8.71
C ASP A 86 9.38 6.68 -9.03
N ALA A 87 9.17 7.06 -10.30
CA ALA A 87 7.90 7.64 -10.74
C ALA A 87 6.72 6.66 -10.61
N ALA A 88 6.92 5.39 -10.96
CA ALA A 88 5.88 4.37 -10.94
C ALA A 88 5.40 4.05 -9.51
N PHE A 89 6.28 4.16 -8.51
CA PHE A 89 5.90 4.04 -7.10
C PHE A 89 4.86 5.09 -6.69
N PHE A 90 4.99 6.32 -7.17
CA PHE A 90 4.08 7.42 -6.83
C PHE A 90 3.04 7.68 -7.94
N GLY A 91 2.86 6.76 -8.91
CA GLY A 91 1.85 6.90 -9.96
C GLY A 91 2.13 7.95 -11.04
N TYR A 92 3.37 8.46 -11.13
CA TYR A 92 3.77 9.44 -12.14
C TYR A 92 4.09 8.77 -13.48
N SER A 93 3.63 9.38 -14.58
CA SER A 93 4.18 9.05 -15.90
C SER A 93 5.60 9.61 -16.06
N PRO A 94 6.45 9.02 -16.94
CA PRO A 94 7.79 9.54 -17.19
C PRO A 94 7.82 11.03 -17.60
N THR A 95 6.87 11.46 -18.41
CA THR A 95 6.76 12.85 -18.87
C THR A 95 6.41 13.79 -17.73
N GLU A 96 5.55 13.35 -16.80
CA GLU A 96 5.20 14.13 -15.61
C GLU A 96 6.38 14.28 -14.68
N ALA A 97 7.03 13.17 -14.33
CA ALA A 97 8.17 13.16 -13.42
C ALA A 97 9.32 14.04 -13.92
N ALA A 98 9.50 14.17 -15.23
CA ALA A 98 10.51 15.05 -15.83
C ALA A 98 10.20 16.55 -15.66
N VAL A 99 8.92 16.92 -15.55
CA VAL A 99 8.48 18.32 -15.33
C VAL A 99 8.52 18.70 -13.85
N VAL A 100 8.37 17.76 -12.93
CA VAL A 100 8.37 18.03 -11.49
C VAL A 100 9.77 18.43 -10.99
N ASP A 101 9.83 19.48 -10.19
CA ASP A 101 11.09 19.95 -9.57
C ASP A 101 11.78 18.79 -8.82
N PRO A 102 13.09 18.55 -9.04
CA PRO A 102 13.88 17.61 -8.24
C PRO A 102 13.67 17.73 -6.73
N GLN A 103 13.48 18.94 -6.22
CA GLN A 103 13.21 19.20 -4.81
C GLN A 103 11.91 18.52 -4.33
N GLN A 104 10.84 18.58 -5.13
CA GLN A 104 9.56 17.93 -4.78
C GLN A 104 9.69 16.40 -4.80
N ARG A 105 10.40 15.85 -5.80
CA ARG A 105 10.67 14.41 -5.93
C ARG A 105 11.46 13.86 -4.75
N LEU A 106 12.56 14.54 -4.40
CA LEU A 106 13.42 14.15 -3.29
C LEU A 106 12.70 14.26 -1.93
N LEU A 107 11.91 15.33 -1.74
CA LEU A 107 11.12 15.49 -0.52
C LEU A 107 10.08 14.37 -0.38
N LEU A 108 9.42 13.98 -1.48
CA LEU A 108 8.41 12.93 -1.46
C LEU A 108 8.99 11.55 -1.09
N GLU A 109 10.11 11.14 -1.71
CA GLU A 109 10.81 9.90 -1.32
C GLU A 109 11.28 9.96 0.14
N THR A 110 11.82 11.10 0.57
CA THR A 110 12.32 11.28 1.95
C THR A 110 11.17 11.27 2.96
N ALA A 111 10.02 11.85 2.64
CA ALA A 111 8.82 11.80 3.47
C ALA A 111 8.31 10.36 3.62
N TYR A 112 8.25 9.59 2.53
CA TYR A 112 7.90 8.17 2.58
C TYR A 112 8.86 7.38 3.50
N HIS A 113 10.17 7.57 3.34
CA HIS A 113 11.16 6.93 4.21
C HIS A 113 11.06 7.35 5.68
N ALA A 114 10.71 8.60 5.97
CA ALA A 114 10.51 9.06 7.35
C ALA A 114 9.26 8.41 7.98
N VAL A 115 8.17 8.25 7.22
CA VAL A 115 6.95 7.52 7.63
C VAL A 115 7.25 6.04 7.84
N GLU A 116 8.06 5.45 6.97
CA GLU A 116 8.51 4.06 7.08
C GLU A 116 9.41 3.85 8.32
N ASP A 117 10.31 4.79 8.61
CA ASP A 117 11.12 4.78 9.82
C ASP A 117 10.28 4.93 11.10
N ALA A 118 9.19 5.70 11.04
CA ALA A 118 8.22 5.83 12.12
C ALA A 118 7.34 4.57 12.31
N GLY A 119 7.39 3.60 11.40
CA GLY A 119 6.59 2.38 11.46
C GLY A 119 5.16 2.48 10.89
N TYR A 120 4.86 3.55 10.14
CA TYR A 120 3.52 3.84 9.59
C TYR A 120 3.44 3.71 8.05
N ALA A 121 4.33 2.92 7.44
CA ALA A 121 4.31 2.70 5.98
C ALA A 121 3.03 2.00 5.47
N GLY A 122 2.26 1.35 6.36
CA GLY A 122 0.92 0.81 6.07
C GLY A 122 -0.20 1.85 6.14
N GLY A 123 0.12 3.12 6.40
CA GLY A 123 -0.83 4.20 6.62
C GLY A 123 -1.03 4.53 8.10
N PHE A 124 -1.71 5.64 8.38
CA PHE A 124 -1.96 6.15 9.73
C PHE A 124 -3.35 5.81 10.27
N GLY A 125 -4.15 5.04 9.52
CA GLY A 125 -5.57 4.82 9.80
C GLY A 125 -6.36 6.13 9.65
N ASP A 126 -7.29 6.39 10.57
CA ASP A 126 -8.15 7.57 10.56
C ASP A 126 -7.50 8.85 11.15
N ARG A 127 -6.21 8.77 11.52
CA ARG A 127 -5.49 9.89 12.16
C ARG A 127 -5.30 11.06 11.19
N GLN A 128 -5.40 12.28 11.72
CA GLN A 128 -5.10 13.48 10.94
C GLN A 128 -3.60 13.74 10.94
N VAL A 129 -2.96 13.58 9.79
CA VAL A 129 -1.51 13.78 9.64
C VAL A 129 -1.22 15.10 8.94
N GLY A 130 -0.59 16.03 9.65
CA GLY A 130 -0.16 17.32 9.09
C GLY A 130 1.16 17.24 8.34
N VAL A 131 1.39 18.15 7.39
CA VAL A 131 2.61 18.27 6.59
C VAL A 131 3.08 19.73 6.57
N TYR A 132 4.29 19.97 7.07
CA TYR A 132 4.93 21.27 7.16
C TYR A 132 6.25 21.20 6.40
N ALA A 133 6.26 21.68 5.16
CA ALA A 133 7.39 21.52 4.27
C ALA A 133 7.93 22.88 3.81
N GLY A 134 9.22 22.94 3.51
CA GLY A 134 9.83 24.10 2.85
C GLY A 134 10.83 23.70 1.79
N ALA A 135 11.07 24.58 0.82
CA ALA A 135 12.08 24.36 -0.21
C ALA A 135 12.86 25.64 -0.49
N GLY A 136 14.06 25.53 -1.07
CA GLY A 136 14.70 26.66 -1.75
C GLY A 136 13.91 27.04 -3.02
N ASP A 137 14.15 28.26 -3.53
CA ASP A 137 13.54 28.68 -4.80
C ASP A 137 13.87 27.70 -5.92
N SER A 138 12.86 27.38 -6.75
CA SER A 138 13.06 26.48 -7.88
C SER A 138 14.04 27.11 -8.87
N ARG A 139 15.22 26.49 -8.99
CA ARG A 139 16.20 26.81 -10.04
C ARG A 139 15.97 25.98 -11.30
N TYR A 140 15.28 24.85 -11.16
CA TYR A 140 14.93 23.98 -12.28
C TYR A 140 13.91 24.64 -13.21
N TYR A 141 12.84 25.21 -12.67
CA TYR A 141 11.80 25.85 -13.48
C TYR A 141 12.31 26.96 -14.41
N PRO A 142 13.01 28.02 -13.93
CA PRO A 142 13.45 29.11 -14.80
C PRO A 142 14.57 28.70 -15.78
N ALA A 143 15.45 27.76 -15.41
CA ALA A 143 16.59 27.40 -16.24
C ALA A 143 16.29 26.28 -17.25
N HIS A 144 15.40 25.34 -16.91
CA HIS A 144 15.14 24.14 -17.71
C HIS A 144 13.75 24.13 -18.35
N LEU A 145 12.70 24.54 -17.62
CA LEU A 145 11.32 24.39 -18.07
C LEU A 145 10.78 25.64 -18.78
N HIS A 146 10.85 26.79 -18.13
CA HIS A 146 10.30 28.05 -18.64
C HIS A 146 10.79 28.40 -20.06
N PRO A 147 12.08 28.22 -20.42
CA PRO A 147 12.55 28.49 -21.77
C PRO A 147 11.86 27.65 -22.86
N GLN A 148 11.37 26.45 -22.54
CA GLN A 148 10.65 25.60 -23.50
C GLN A 148 9.28 26.15 -23.88
N TYR A 149 8.73 27.02 -23.05
CA TYR A 149 7.44 27.65 -23.24
C TYR A 149 7.56 29.13 -23.66
N ALA A 150 8.78 29.61 -23.92
CA ALA A 150 9.03 30.95 -24.40
C ALA A 150 8.19 31.23 -25.67
N GLY A 151 7.44 32.34 -25.66
CA GLY A 151 6.54 32.71 -26.75
C GLY A 151 5.14 32.07 -26.71
N ARG A 152 4.81 31.28 -25.67
CA ARG A 152 3.48 30.66 -25.48
C ARG A 152 2.81 31.08 -24.14
N PRO A 153 2.60 32.40 -23.90
CA PRO A 153 2.00 32.87 -22.65
C PRO A 153 0.58 32.33 -22.47
N GLY A 154 0.23 31.91 -21.24
CA GLY A 154 -1.10 31.41 -20.90
C GLY A 154 -1.43 29.99 -21.37
N SER A 155 -0.44 29.23 -21.89
CA SER A 155 -0.69 27.82 -22.23
C SER A 155 -0.86 26.96 -20.99
N VAL A 156 -1.75 25.96 -21.09
CA VAL A 156 -2.04 25.03 -19.99
C VAL A 156 -0.82 24.20 -19.57
N ALA A 157 0.09 23.92 -20.50
CA ALA A 157 1.35 23.21 -20.22
C ALA A 157 2.29 24.07 -19.38
N LEU A 158 2.36 25.37 -19.65
CA LEU A 158 3.12 26.32 -18.85
C LEU A 158 2.54 26.44 -17.43
N VAL A 159 1.20 26.49 -17.30
CA VAL A 159 0.53 26.50 -15.99
C VAL A 159 0.82 25.21 -15.22
N HIS A 160 0.68 24.05 -15.84
CA HIS A 160 1.00 22.77 -15.22
C HIS A 160 2.48 22.69 -14.77
N ALA A 161 3.41 23.12 -15.62
CA ALA A 161 4.83 23.20 -15.27
C ALA A 161 5.08 24.17 -14.10
N ALA A 162 4.44 25.34 -14.10
CA ALA A 162 4.54 26.30 -13.00
C ALA A 162 4.01 25.71 -11.67
N THR A 163 2.83 25.08 -11.70
CA THR A 163 2.23 24.44 -10.53
C THR A 163 3.10 23.29 -9.99
N SER A 164 3.71 22.52 -10.87
CA SER A 164 4.58 21.38 -10.51
C SER A 164 5.96 21.77 -9.98
N ASN A 165 6.29 23.07 -10.00
CA ASN A 165 7.55 23.62 -9.48
C ASN A 165 7.32 24.75 -8.47
N SER A 166 6.05 25.01 -8.11
CA SER A 166 5.70 26.04 -7.14
C SER A 166 5.99 25.55 -5.72
N LEU A 167 6.53 26.43 -4.88
CA LEU A 167 6.63 26.17 -3.44
C LEU A 167 5.25 25.91 -2.83
N GLY A 168 4.20 26.58 -3.31
CA GLY A 168 2.84 26.48 -2.78
C GLY A 168 2.21 25.09 -2.91
N THR A 169 2.76 24.20 -3.73
CA THR A 169 2.26 22.83 -3.91
C THR A 169 3.14 21.77 -3.25
N LEU A 170 4.24 22.16 -2.61
CA LEU A 170 5.22 21.24 -2.01
C LEU A 170 4.59 20.35 -0.92
N ALA A 171 4.00 20.95 0.11
CA ALA A 171 3.38 20.19 1.21
C ALA A 171 2.12 19.43 0.76
N THR A 172 1.31 20.05 -0.09
CA THR A 172 0.06 19.45 -0.58
C THR A 172 0.32 18.25 -1.48
N ARG A 173 1.43 18.23 -2.22
CA ARG A 173 1.84 17.06 -3.01
C ARG A 173 2.20 15.89 -2.09
N VAL A 174 3.01 16.11 -1.05
CA VAL A 174 3.28 15.06 -0.05
C VAL A 174 2.00 14.56 0.60
N SER A 175 1.07 15.46 0.90
CA SER A 175 -0.24 15.08 1.48
C SER A 175 -1.07 14.24 0.52
N TYR A 176 -1.16 14.64 -0.75
CA TYR A 176 -1.90 13.93 -1.79
C TYR A 176 -1.33 12.53 -2.06
N GLU A 177 -0.01 12.43 -2.26
CA GLU A 177 0.65 11.18 -2.65
C GLU A 177 0.69 10.14 -1.52
N LEU A 178 0.67 10.60 -0.25
CA LEU A 178 0.69 9.73 0.92
C LEU A 178 -0.69 9.58 1.59
N GLY A 179 -1.74 10.18 1.03
CA GLY A 179 -3.11 10.10 1.56
C GLY A 179 -3.30 10.77 2.94
N LEU A 180 -2.60 11.88 3.21
CA LEU A 180 -2.60 12.57 4.50
C LEU A 180 -3.62 13.72 4.51
N THR A 181 -4.39 13.82 5.59
CA THR A 181 -5.60 14.68 5.66
C THR A 181 -5.51 15.84 6.66
N GLY A 182 -4.38 15.99 7.38
CA GLY A 182 -4.17 17.10 8.32
C GLY A 182 -3.75 18.41 7.65
N PRO A 183 -3.36 19.43 8.44
CA PRO A 183 -2.90 20.73 7.92
C PRO A 183 -1.71 20.56 6.97
N SER A 184 -1.73 21.23 5.82
CA SER A 184 -0.69 21.09 4.79
C SER A 184 -0.15 22.46 4.38
N LEU A 185 1.06 22.80 4.87
CA LEU A 185 1.62 24.15 4.79
C LEU A 185 3.02 24.13 4.16
N SER A 186 3.19 24.94 3.11
CA SER A 186 4.49 25.25 2.54
C SER A 186 5.05 26.54 3.13
N LEU A 187 6.26 26.51 3.70
CA LEU A 187 6.90 27.61 4.43
C LEU A 187 8.23 28.03 3.79
N GLN A 188 8.56 29.33 3.86
CA GLN A 188 9.86 29.87 3.45
C GLN A 188 10.28 31.02 4.37
N THR A 189 11.35 30.81 5.13
CA THR A 189 12.02 31.81 5.96
C THR A 189 13.53 31.80 5.73
N ALA A 190 13.95 31.48 4.50
CA ALA A 190 15.35 31.29 4.10
C ALA A 190 16.06 30.22 4.95
N CYS A 191 17.18 30.54 5.59
CA CYS A 191 18.00 29.53 6.29
C CYS A 191 17.31 28.91 7.52
N SER A 192 16.26 29.55 8.06
CA SER A 192 15.48 29.05 9.19
C SER A 192 14.27 28.19 8.78
N THR A 193 13.99 28.03 7.48
CA THR A 193 12.77 27.39 6.95
C THR A 193 12.42 26.08 7.64
N ALA A 194 13.37 25.13 7.71
CA ALA A 194 13.13 23.84 8.34
C ALA A 194 12.75 23.91 9.83
N LEU A 195 13.44 24.74 10.63
CA LEU A 195 13.13 24.82 12.07
C LEU A 195 11.81 25.56 12.33
N VAL A 196 11.43 26.50 11.47
CA VAL A 196 10.09 27.11 11.52
C VAL A 196 9.02 26.08 11.18
N ALA A 197 9.27 25.17 10.23
CA ALA A 197 8.37 24.06 9.94
C ALA A 197 8.22 23.09 11.12
N VAL A 198 9.33 22.72 11.77
CA VAL A 198 9.31 21.92 13.01
C VAL A 198 8.54 22.63 14.12
N HIS A 199 8.78 23.94 14.32
CA HIS A 199 8.06 24.74 15.31
C HIS A 199 6.55 24.74 15.04
N GLN A 200 6.13 25.04 13.81
CA GLN A 200 4.71 25.06 13.45
C GLN A 200 4.05 23.69 13.63
N ALA A 201 4.73 22.62 13.24
CA ALA A 201 4.27 21.25 13.46
C ALA A 201 4.08 20.94 14.96
N CYS A 202 5.02 21.37 15.81
CA CYS A 202 4.90 21.22 17.26
C CYS A 202 3.71 22.02 17.80
N GLN A 203 3.50 23.26 17.34
CA GLN A 203 2.36 24.08 17.79
C GLN A 203 1.02 23.42 17.43
N ASP A 204 0.88 22.91 16.21
CA ASP A 204 -0.37 22.27 15.80
C ASP A 204 -0.62 20.92 16.50
N LEU A 205 0.44 20.19 16.86
CA LEU A 205 0.33 18.99 17.72
C LEU A 205 -0.10 19.35 19.15
N ILE A 206 0.46 20.43 19.72
CA ILE A 206 0.11 20.96 21.05
C ILE A 206 -1.34 21.46 21.07
N ASP A 207 -1.78 22.10 20.00
CA ASP A 207 -3.15 22.62 19.82
C ASP A 207 -4.15 21.53 19.36
N TYR A 208 -3.72 20.26 19.25
CA TYR A 208 -4.55 19.14 18.78
C TYR A 208 -5.20 19.37 17.40
N ARG A 209 -4.54 20.11 16.49
CA ARG A 209 -4.98 20.29 15.09
C ARG A 209 -4.59 19.12 14.18
N CYS A 210 -3.70 18.26 14.65
CA CYS A 210 -3.31 17.01 14.01
C CYS A 210 -2.84 16.01 15.07
N ASP A 211 -2.81 14.72 14.73
CA ASP A 211 -2.35 13.65 15.61
C ASP A 211 -0.89 13.30 15.41
N THR A 212 -0.40 13.53 14.19
CA THR A 212 0.98 13.29 13.79
C THR A 212 1.34 14.35 12.76
N ALA A 213 2.60 14.75 12.69
CA ALA A 213 3.05 15.78 11.77
C ALA A 213 4.37 15.40 11.09
N LEU A 214 4.44 15.60 9.77
CA LEU A 214 5.69 15.58 9.03
C LEU A 214 6.23 17.01 8.96
N ALA A 215 7.49 17.21 9.36
CA ALA A 215 8.17 18.48 9.21
C ALA A 215 9.50 18.30 8.47
N GLY A 216 9.76 19.10 7.46
CA GLY A 216 10.96 18.92 6.65
C GLY A 216 11.26 20.06 5.70
N ALA A 217 12.44 20.00 5.10
CA ALA A 217 12.80 20.92 4.03
C ALA A 217 13.81 20.31 3.07
N VAL A 218 13.84 20.88 1.87
CA VAL A 218 14.75 20.52 0.77
C VAL A 218 15.42 21.76 0.20
N SER A 219 16.66 21.63 -0.24
CA SER A 219 17.35 22.68 -1.00
C SER A 219 18.27 21.99 -1.99
N VAL A 220 18.05 22.22 -3.29
CA VAL A 220 18.90 21.65 -4.35
C VAL A 220 19.22 22.72 -5.37
N ASN A 221 20.48 22.79 -5.78
CA ASN A 221 20.95 23.67 -6.84
C ASN A 221 21.45 22.85 -8.04
N PRO A 222 20.62 22.68 -9.10
CA PRO A 222 21.02 22.00 -10.34
C PRO A 222 22.28 22.56 -11.01
N SER A 223 22.61 23.83 -10.75
CA SER A 223 23.77 24.52 -11.31
C SER A 223 24.98 24.55 -10.36
N ALA A 224 24.98 23.77 -9.27
CA ALA A 224 26.03 23.81 -8.26
C ALA A 224 27.44 23.54 -8.84
N LEU A 225 27.55 22.70 -9.86
CA LEU A 225 28.81 22.36 -10.53
C LEU A 225 29.45 23.55 -11.26
N LEU A 226 28.71 24.64 -11.50
CA LEU A 226 29.26 25.87 -12.07
C LEU A 226 29.99 26.74 -11.04
N GLY A 227 29.94 26.36 -9.75
CA GLY A 227 30.60 27.12 -8.68
C GLY A 227 29.98 28.50 -8.46
N TYR A 228 30.75 29.37 -7.82
CA TYR A 228 30.39 30.78 -7.63
C TYR A 228 31.65 31.65 -7.69
N ARG A 229 31.49 32.92 -8.08
CA ARG A 229 32.59 33.89 -8.02
C ARG A 229 32.70 34.50 -6.63
N TRP A 230 33.88 34.42 -6.05
CA TRP A 230 34.19 35.05 -4.78
C TRP A 230 34.24 36.57 -4.95
N VAL A 231 33.74 37.27 -3.93
CA VAL A 231 33.79 38.72 -3.86
C VAL A 231 34.34 39.11 -2.49
N PRO A 232 35.40 39.93 -2.41
CA PRO A 232 35.91 40.42 -1.14
C PRO A 232 34.82 41.05 -0.27
N GLY A 233 34.68 40.56 0.98
CA GLY A 233 33.65 41.03 1.91
C GLY A 233 32.23 40.53 1.63
N GLY A 234 32.05 39.65 0.65
CA GLY A 234 30.80 38.93 0.39
C GLY A 234 30.52 37.83 1.42
N PRO A 235 29.34 37.20 1.36
CA PRO A 235 28.94 36.17 2.32
C PRO A 235 29.57 34.79 2.04
N PHE A 236 30.09 34.56 0.83
CA PHE A 236 30.59 33.26 0.40
C PHE A 236 32.11 33.12 0.64
N SER A 237 32.52 31.90 0.98
CA SER A 237 33.91 31.53 1.26
C SER A 237 34.82 31.70 0.02
N PRO A 238 36.09 32.11 0.16
CA PRO A 238 37.04 32.17 -0.94
C PRO A 238 37.53 30.80 -1.44
N ASP A 239 37.38 29.74 -0.65
CA ASP A 239 37.84 28.39 -1.00
C ASP A 239 36.73 27.33 -1.01
N GLY A 240 35.52 27.74 -0.63
CA GLY A 240 34.33 26.91 -0.60
C GLY A 240 34.21 26.01 0.62
N TYR A 241 34.95 26.28 1.70
CA TYR A 241 34.76 25.57 2.98
C TYR A 241 34.13 26.47 4.04
N CYS A 242 33.34 25.87 4.93
CA CYS A 242 32.78 26.53 6.11
C CYS A 242 33.66 26.27 7.33
N ARG A 243 34.39 27.28 7.82
CA ARG A 243 35.27 27.20 9.01
C ARG A 243 34.62 27.84 10.24
N ALA A 244 33.48 27.31 10.68
CA ALA A 244 32.71 27.91 11.76
C ALA A 244 33.57 28.10 13.02
N PHE A 245 33.53 29.32 13.56
CA PHE A 245 34.22 29.78 14.77
C PHE A 245 35.76 29.84 14.70
N ALA A 246 36.38 29.46 13.58
CA ALA A 246 37.82 29.45 13.41
C ALA A 246 38.38 30.87 13.14
N ALA A 247 39.69 31.05 13.36
CA ALA A 247 40.40 32.30 13.12
C ALA A 247 40.38 32.76 11.66
N ASP A 248 40.25 31.83 10.73
CA ASP A 248 40.22 32.02 9.28
C ASP A 248 38.82 31.83 8.68
N ALA A 249 37.76 31.96 9.50
CA ALA A 249 36.38 32.02 9.05
C ALA A 249 36.17 33.18 8.05
N ALA A 250 35.95 32.85 6.77
CA ALA A 250 35.94 33.81 5.67
C ALA A 250 34.66 33.80 4.81
N GLY A 251 33.62 33.09 5.25
CA GLY A 251 32.33 33.00 4.54
C GLY A 251 31.75 31.58 4.54
N THR A 252 30.54 31.46 4.03
CA THR A 252 29.82 30.18 3.91
C THR A 252 30.05 29.54 2.54
N SER A 253 29.88 28.22 2.47
CA SER A 253 29.76 27.47 1.21
C SER A 253 28.34 26.94 1.07
N SER A 254 27.83 26.81 -0.16
CA SER A 254 26.48 26.28 -0.40
C SER A 254 26.50 24.76 -0.47
N GLY A 255 25.38 24.14 -0.10
CA GLY A 255 25.19 22.71 -0.32
C GLY A 255 23.75 22.32 -0.61
N ASP A 256 23.57 21.08 -1.05
CA ASP A 256 22.28 20.47 -1.32
C ASP A 256 21.87 19.51 -0.20
N GLY A 257 20.57 19.38 0.08
CA GLY A 257 20.11 18.37 1.01
C GLY A 257 18.60 18.35 1.20
N VAL A 258 18.12 17.26 1.77
CA VAL A 258 16.72 17.06 2.14
C VAL A 258 16.64 16.31 3.45
N GLY A 259 15.69 16.69 4.31
CA GLY A 259 15.38 15.96 5.53
C GLY A 259 13.94 16.13 5.93
N VAL A 260 13.36 15.07 6.49
CA VAL A 260 11.99 15.01 7.03
C VAL A 260 12.01 14.28 8.36
N VAL A 261 11.28 14.81 9.34
CA VAL A 261 11.02 14.17 10.64
C VAL A 261 9.52 13.96 10.82
N VAL A 262 9.16 12.89 11.52
CA VAL A 262 7.80 12.58 11.94
C VAL A 262 7.68 12.86 13.44
N LEU A 263 6.71 13.70 13.78
CA LEU A 263 6.48 14.24 15.11
C LEU A 263 5.11 13.79 15.62
N LYS A 264 5.04 13.50 16.91
CA LYS A 264 3.81 13.09 17.59
C LYS A 264 3.84 13.56 19.04
N ARG A 265 2.70 13.77 19.68
CA ARG A 265 2.69 14.00 21.13
C ARG A 265 3.33 12.81 21.83
N LEU A 266 4.16 13.07 22.83
CA LEU A 266 4.95 12.05 23.52
C LEU A 266 4.05 11.00 24.19
N GLU A 267 2.95 11.43 24.79
CA GLU A 267 1.94 10.55 25.39
C GLU A 267 1.34 9.57 24.37
N ASP A 268 0.95 10.06 23.20
CA ASP A 268 0.38 9.24 22.13
C ASP A 268 1.43 8.30 21.52
N ALA A 269 2.69 8.76 21.41
CA ALA A 269 3.79 7.94 20.94
C ALA A 269 4.08 6.76 21.90
N ILE A 270 4.03 7.00 23.22
CA ILE A 270 4.18 5.94 24.22
C ILE A 270 2.98 4.98 24.16
N ALA A 271 1.76 5.51 24.05
CA ALA A 271 0.54 4.71 23.99
C ALA A 271 0.51 3.78 22.77
N ASP A 272 0.95 4.27 21.62
CA ASP A 272 0.99 3.51 20.37
C ASP A 272 2.24 2.61 20.25
N GLY A 273 3.15 2.65 21.22
CA GLY A 273 4.37 1.84 21.22
C GLY A 273 5.41 2.30 20.19
N ASP A 274 5.37 3.57 19.79
CA ASP A 274 6.29 4.14 18.81
C ASP A 274 7.73 4.19 19.35
N ARG A 275 8.69 4.07 18.43
CA ARG A 275 10.10 4.35 18.75
C ARG A 275 10.28 5.85 18.95
N ILE A 276 10.61 6.27 20.17
CA ILE A 276 10.98 7.66 20.45
C ILE A 276 12.48 7.83 20.23
N ARG A 277 12.87 8.67 19.25
CA ARG A 277 14.28 8.97 18.92
C ARG A 277 14.83 10.11 19.78
N ALA A 278 14.01 11.13 20.00
CA ALA A 278 14.28 12.28 20.87
C ALA A 278 12.96 12.96 21.25
N VAL A 279 13.01 13.92 22.17
CA VAL A 279 11.86 14.73 22.57
C VAL A 279 12.16 16.21 22.31
N VAL A 280 11.28 16.90 21.58
CA VAL A 280 11.28 18.35 21.46
C VAL A 280 10.66 18.92 22.74
N ARG A 281 11.49 19.54 23.57
CA ARG A 281 11.07 20.12 24.86
C ARG A 281 10.46 21.50 24.69
N GLY A 282 10.99 22.28 23.77
CA GLY A 282 10.52 23.64 23.52
C GLY A 282 11.13 24.20 22.24
N SER A 283 10.43 25.13 21.61
CA SER A 283 10.92 25.83 20.43
C SER A 283 10.38 27.25 20.41
N ALA A 284 11.11 28.17 19.79
CA ALA A 284 10.68 29.55 19.61
C ALA A 284 11.11 30.11 18.27
N VAL A 285 10.28 31.01 17.73
CA VAL A 285 10.54 31.76 16.50
C VAL A 285 10.28 33.24 16.75
N ASN A 286 11.16 34.11 16.26
CA ASN A 286 10.95 35.57 16.29
C ASN A 286 11.48 36.25 15.00
N ASN A 287 11.46 37.59 14.96
CA ASN A 287 12.11 38.35 13.90
C ASN A 287 12.91 39.56 14.45
N ASP A 288 14.10 39.79 13.89
CA ASP A 288 14.99 40.90 14.27
C ASP A 288 14.37 42.29 14.05
N GLY A 289 13.44 42.44 13.10
CA GLY A 289 12.86 43.72 12.74
C GLY A 289 13.92 44.76 12.34
N ARG A 290 13.80 45.98 12.88
CA ARG A 290 14.74 47.09 12.66
C ARG A 290 15.92 47.12 13.66
N ARG A 291 16.10 46.11 14.50
CA ARG A 291 17.18 46.03 15.50
C ARG A 291 18.56 45.76 14.91
N LYS A 292 18.61 45.45 13.62
CA LYS A 292 19.81 45.17 12.83
C LYS A 292 20.20 46.37 11.96
N VAL A 293 21.49 46.50 11.68
CA VAL A 293 22.07 47.63 10.91
C VAL A 293 21.76 47.60 9.40
N GLY A 294 21.26 46.48 8.89
CA GLY A 294 20.89 46.30 7.49
C GLY A 294 20.04 45.04 7.32
N PHE A 295 19.37 44.88 6.17
CA PHE A 295 18.43 43.77 5.93
C PHE A 295 19.05 42.38 6.13
N THR A 296 20.31 42.22 5.70
CA THR A 296 21.07 40.96 5.75
C THR A 296 21.91 40.79 7.02
N ALA A 297 21.99 41.80 7.89
CA ALA A 297 22.77 41.73 9.12
C ALA A 297 22.01 40.99 10.22
N PRO A 298 22.65 40.14 11.05
CA PRO A 298 22.00 39.52 12.20
C PRO A 298 21.78 40.53 13.35
N SER A 299 20.88 40.21 14.28
CA SER A 299 20.71 40.94 15.55
C SER A 299 21.08 40.08 16.76
N PRO A 300 22.11 40.46 17.56
CA PRO A 300 22.44 39.75 18.78
C PRO A 300 21.25 39.65 19.76
N ALA A 301 20.49 40.75 19.91
CA ALA A 301 19.33 40.79 20.79
C ALA A 301 18.19 39.87 20.31
N GLY A 302 17.92 39.85 19.00
CA GLY A 302 16.91 38.96 18.42
C GLY A 302 17.24 37.48 18.60
N GLN A 303 18.52 37.10 18.42
CA GLN A 303 18.99 35.74 18.68
C GLN A 303 18.90 35.37 20.17
N THR A 304 19.32 36.27 21.05
CA THR A 304 19.24 36.08 22.52
C THR A 304 17.80 35.83 22.97
N GLU A 305 16.85 36.64 22.50
CA GLU A 305 15.43 36.48 22.81
C GLU A 305 14.86 35.15 22.31
N ALA A 306 15.22 34.70 21.10
CA ALA A 306 14.76 33.42 20.57
C ALA A 306 15.27 32.23 21.40
N VAL A 307 16.54 32.28 21.83
CA VAL A 307 17.15 31.26 22.70
C VAL A 307 16.46 31.23 24.06
N LEU A 308 16.28 32.39 24.71
CA LEU A 308 15.60 32.49 26.00
C LEU A 308 14.15 32.01 25.92
N ALA A 309 13.41 32.41 24.87
CA ALA A 309 12.03 31.99 24.68
C ALA A 309 11.89 30.47 24.52
N ALA A 310 12.80 29.83 23.79
CA ALA A 310 12.81 28.38 23.64
C ALA A 310 13.19 27.65 24.94
N GLN A 311 14.13 28.19 25.74
CA GLN A 311 14.46 27.65 27.06
C GLN A 311 13.31 27.77 28.05
N LEU A 312 12.60 28.92 28.04
CA LEU A 312 11.39 29.14 28.82
C LEU A 312 10.28 28.17 28.41
N ALA A 313 10.02 28.02 27.11
CA ALA A 313 9.04 27.06 26.60
C ALA A 313 9.38 25.61 26.97
N ALA A 314 10.67 25.27 27.05
CA ALA A 314 11.13 23.95 27.47
C ALA A 314 11.08 23.72 28.99
N GLY A 315 10.93 24.78 29.79
CA GLY A 315 10.97 24.73 31.25
C GLY A 315 12.34 24.29 31.79
N ILE A 316 13.44 24.71 31.15
CA ILE A 316 14.82 24.31 31.53
C ILE A 316 15.75 25.50 31.77
N THR A 317 16.83 25.23 32.50
CA THR A 317 17.99 26.12 32.63
C THR A 317 19.11 25.71 31.69
N ALA A 318 19.96 26.66 31.31
CA ALA A 318 20.95 26.49 30.25
C ALA A 318 22.13 25.58 30.64
N ASP A 319 22.43 25.41 31.94
CA ASP A 319 23.42 24.44 32.46
C ASP A 319 23.07 22.99 32.12
N THR A 320 21.82 22.72 31.78
CA THR A 320 21.38 21.37 31.39
C THR A 320 21.60 21.05 29.91
N ILE A 321 21.93 22.04 29.07
CA ILE A 321 22.18 21.88 27.64
C ILE A 321 23.66 21.53 27.44
N GLY A 322 23.94 20.32 26.95
CA GLY A 322 25.30 19.82 26.74
C GLY A 322 25.86 20.06 25.33
N LEU A 323 24.98 20.30 24.35
CA LEU A 323 25.35 20.55 22.96
C LEU A 323 24.50 21.67 22.37
N VAL A 324 25.13 22.66 21.73
CA VAL A 324 24.48 23.59 20.82
C VAL A 324 24.97 23.31 19.40
N GLU A 325 24.05 22.87 18.55
CA GLU A 325 24.19 22.87 17.11
C GLU A 325 23.80 24.26 16.59
N ALA A 326 24.83 25.05 16.30
CA ALA A 326 24.69 26.45 15.95
C ALA A 326 24.23 26.67 14.49
N HIS A 327 23.81 27.89 14.20
CA HIS A 327 23.68 28.35 12.82
C HIS A 327 25.05 28.40 12.14
N GLY A 328 26.09 28.92 12.80
CA GLY A 328 27.52 28.75 12.49
C GLY A 328 27.87 28.77 11.00
N THR A 329 27.67 29.92 10.35
CA THR A 329 27.87 30.09 8.90
C THR A 329 29.31 30.41 8.49
N ALA A 330 30.24 30.40 9.44
CA ALA A 330 31.65 30.67 9.18
C ALA A 330 31.92 32.07 8.62
N THR A 331 31.03 33.04 8.94
CA THR A 331 31.21 34.43 8.52
C THR A 331 31.97 35.19 9.61
N ALA A 332 32.93 36.04 9.19
CA ALA A 332 33.80 36.77 10.11
C ALA A 332 33.03 37.60 11.18
N MET A 333 31.83 38.08 10.84
CA MET A 333 30.96 38.85 11.74
C MET A 333 29.84 38.03 12.37
N GLY A 334 29.28 37.04 11.68
CA GLY A 334 28.13 36.27 12.18
C GLY A 334 28.50 35.35 13.33
N ASP A 335 29.64 34.67 13.25
CA ASP A 335 30.07 33.72 14.28
C ASP A 335 30.28 34.40 15.65
N PRO A 336 30.98 35.55 15.77
CA PRO A 336 31.06 36.27 17.05
C PRO A 336 29.72 36.76 17.57
N ILE A 337 28.81 37.20 16.69
CA ILE A 337 27.47 37.67 17.08
C ILE A 337 26.65 36.52 17.67
N GLU A 338 26.68 35.35 17.03
CA GLU A 338 25.96 34.17 17.50
C GLU A 338 26.50 33.68 18.86
N VAL A 339 27.82 33.57 19.02
CA VAL A 339 28.40 33.13 20.29
C VAL A 339 28.13 34.14 21.41
N ALA A 340 28.14 35.44 21.11
CA ALA A 340 27.77 36.47 22.08
C ALA A 340 26.30 36.35 22.51
N ALA A 341 25.38 36.20 21.56
CA ALA A 341 23.95 36.05 21.84
C ALA A 341 23.63 34.78 22.65
N LEU A 342 24.23 33.65 22.27
CA LEU A 342 24.11 32.40 23.02
C LEU A 342 24.68 32.54 24.43
N THR A 343 25.84 33.20 24.58
CA THR A 343 26.47 33.44 25.89
C THR A 343 25.58 34.31 26.77
N GLU A 344 25.01 35.39 26.22
CA GLU A 344 24.10 36.28 26.93
C GLU A 344 22.86 35.53 27.42
N ALA A 345 22.23 34.71 26.56
CA ALA A 345 21.08 33.90 26.93
C ALA A 345 21.42 32.87 28.03
N PHE A 346 22.55 32.15 27.89
CA PHE A 346 22.95 31.13 28.86
C PHE A 346 23.29 31.72 30.23
N ARG A 347 23.91 32.91 30.27
CA ARG A 347 24.24 33.64 31.50
C ARG A 347 23.04 34.05 32.33
N HIS A 348 21.83 33.97 31.77
CA HIS A 348 20.60 34.24 32.51
C HIS A 348 20.30 33.18 33.58
N SER A 349 20.84 31.95 33.42
CA SER A 349 20.56 30.84 34.35
C SER A 349 21.80 30.12 34.86
N THR A 350 22.99 30.32 34.28
CA THR A 350 24.22 29.67 34.75
C THR A 350 25.46 30.52 34.56
N ASP A 351 26.42 30.37 35.49
CA ASP A 351 27.75 30.98 35.40
C ASP A 351 28.86 30.02 34.94
N GLU A 352 28.52 28.76 34.65
CA GLU A 352 29.48 27.75 34.22
C GLU A 352 30.16 28.09 32.88
N ARG A 353 31.35 27.54 32.66
CA ARG A 353 32.21 27.85 31.50
C ARG A 353 32.74 26.57 30.87
N GLY A 354 32.89 26.57 29.55
CA GLY A 354 33.48 25.47 28.77
C GLY A 354 32.78 24.10 28.87
N TYR A 355 31.57 24.02 29.45
CA TYR A 355 30.87 22.75 29.68
C TYR A 355 30.00 22.33 28.48
N CYS A 356 29.49 23.28 27.69
CA CYS A 356 28.62 23.01 26.56
C CYS A 356 29.43 22.88 25.26
N ALA A 357 29.25 21.81 24.51
CA ALA A 357 29.81 21.69 23.17
C ALA A 357 29.09 22.66 22.21
N LEU A 358 29.84 23.30 21.32
CA LEU A 358 29.33 24.19 20.27
C LEU A 358 29.87 23.71 18.92
N GLY A 359 28.98 23.27 18.03
CA GLY A 359 29.35 22.78 16.71
C GLY A 359 28.44 23.31 15.61
N SER A 360 28.83 23.07 14.36
CA SER A 360 28.00 23.35 13.18
C SER A 360 28.19 22.24 12.15
N VAL A 361 27.10 21.62 11.72
CA VAL A 361 27.07 20.61 10.65
C VAL A 361 27.60 21.17 9.32
N LYS A 362 27.58 22.49 9.15
CA LYS A 362 28.01 23.16 7.92
C LYS A 362 29.48 22.97 7.64
N THR A 363 30.29 22.65 8.67
CA THR A 363 31.70 22.29 8.48
C THR A 363 31.88 20.96 7.76
N ASN A 364 30.86 20.10 7.73
CA ASN A 364 30.90 18.80 7.05
C ASN A 364 30.26 18.84 5.67
N ILE A 365 29.15 19.57 5.50
CA ILE A 365 28.28 19.47 4.31
C ILE A 365 27.91 20.82 3.68
N GLY A 366 28.55 21.91 4.11
CA GLY A 366 28.20 23.26 3.68
C GLY A 366 26.83 23.72 4.20
N HIS A 367 26.37 24.88 3.70
CA HIS A 367 25.10 25.48 4.08
C HIS A 367 23.99 25.05 3.11
N LEU A 368 23.07 24.23 3.61
CA LEU A 368 21.99 23.63 2.83
C LEU A 368 20.76 24.52 2.60
N GLY A 369 20.95 25.84 2.52
CA GLY A 369 19.83 26.80 2.36
C GLY A 369 18.65 26.54 3.31
N ALA A 370 17.45 26.33 2.73
CA ALA A 370 16.22 26.03 3.47
C ALA A 370 16.28 24.74 4.31
N ALA A 371 17.11 23.77 3.91
CA ALA A 371 17.32 22.49 4.60
C ALA A 371 18.43 22.55 5.68
N ALA A 372 19.07 23.70 5.90
CA ALA A 372 20.16 23.80 6.87
C ALA A 372 19.71 23.49 8.31
N GLY A 373 18.51 23.94 8.68
CA GLY A 373 17.93 23.68 10.00
C GLY A 373 17.65 22.20 10.25
N ILE A 374 17.13 21.48 9.25
CA ILE A 374 16.81 20.05 9.42
C ILE A 374 18.08 19.20 9.51
N ALA A 375 19.16 19.56 8.82
CA ALA A 375 20.45 18.87 8.96
C ALA A 375 21.03 19.01 10.37
N GLY A 376 20.97 20.22 10.95
CA GLY A 376 21.36 20.44 12.34
C GLY A 376 20.47 19.67 13.33
N PHE A 377 19.16 19.67 13.08
CA PHE A 377 18.19 18.90 13.87
C PHE A 377 18.50 17.40 13.86
N VAL A 378 18.69 16.81 12.68
CA VAL A 378 19.03 15.39 12.53
C VAL A 378 20.36 15.06 13.20
N LYS A 379 21.39 15.90 13.04
CA LYS A 379 22.67 15.74 13.75
C LYS A 379 22.48 15.73 15.27
N ALA A 380 21.67 16.63 15.81
CA ALA A 380 21.42 16.71 17.24
C ALA A 380 20.64 15.49 17.77
N VAL A 381 19.64 15.00 17.03
CA VAL A 381 18.93 13.76 17.36
C VAL A 381 19.88 12.56 17.36
N LEU A 382 20.71 12.41 16.33
CA LEU A 382 21.69 11.33 16.24
C LEU A 382 22.74 11.40 17.36
N ALA A 383 23.21 12.60 17.73
CA ALA A 383 24.12 12.79 18.86
C ALA A 383 23.50 12.34 20.20
N LEU A 384 22.20 12.58 20.40
CA LEU A 384 21.46 12.10 21.57
C LEU A 384 21.30 10.57 21.55
N GLU A 385 20.90 9.99 20.40
CA GLU A 385 20.72 8.55 20.22
C GLU A 385 22.03 7.76 20.46
N HIS A 386 23.13 8.24 19.87
CA HIS A 386 24.45 7.63 20.02
C HIS A 386 25.17 8.02 21.30
N ARG A 387 24.67 9.02 22.04
CA ARG A 387 25.25 9.54 23.28
C ARG A 387 26.71 10.00 23.07
N GLN A 388 26.95 10.68 21.95
CA GLN A 388 28.27 11.15 21.54
C GLN A 388 28.17 12.52 20.87
N VAL A 389 29.20 13.35 21.03
CA VAL A 389 29.30 14.66 20.39
C VAL A 389 30.30 14.57 19.23
N PRO A 390 29.86 14.72 17.97
CA PRO A 390 30.75 14.65 16.81
C PRO A 390 31.65 15.91 16.70
N PRO A 391 32.84 15.77 16.07
CA PRO A 391 33.74 16.91 15.86
C PRO A 391 33.15 17.96 14.93
N SER A 392 33.46 19.23 15.19
CA SER A 392 33.32 20.34 14.25
C SER A 392 34.63 20.49 13.48
N LEU A 393 34.58 20.52 12.14
CA LEU A 393 35.76 20.50 11.30
C LEU A 393 36.40 21.88 11.15
N HIS A 394 37.65 21.90 10.68
CA HIS A 394 38.43 23.10 10.35
C HIS A 394 38.69 24.09 11.50
N PHE A 395 38.60 23.65 12.75
CA PHE A 395 38.83 24.47 13.93
C PHE A 395 40.24 24.25 14.50
N GLU A 396 41.25 24.90 13.92
CA GLU A 396 42.64 24.83 14.43
C GLU A 396 42.92 25.88 15.51
N ARG A 397 42.45 27.12 15.29
CA ARG A 397 42.60 28.24 16.22
C ARG A 397 41.27 28.99 16.33
N PRO A 398 40.87 29.42 17.54
CA PRO A 398 39.63 30.16 17.73
C PRO A 398 39.66 31.53 17.06
N ASN A 399 38.49 32.00 16.61
CA ASN A 399 38.32 33.37 16.16
C ASN A 399 38.71 34.37 17.27
N PRO A 400 39.64 35.31 17.03
CA PRO A 400 40.12 36.24 18.06
C PRO A 400 39.06 37.22 18.55
N LEU A 401 37.92 37.34 17.85
CA LEU A 401 36.77 38.14 18.28
C LEU A 401 35.88 37.39 19.29
N ILE A 402 36.19 36.12 19.59
CA ILE A 402 35.44 35.27 20.52
C ILE A 402 36.36 34.86 21.67
N ASP A 403 36.09 35.36 22.87
CA ASP A 403 36.77 34.89 24.09
C ASP A 403 36.10 33.63 24.63
N PHE A 404 36.41 32.47 24.03
CA PHE A 404 35.87 31.17 24.46
C PHE A 404 36.14 30.86 25.94
N THR A 405 37.18 31.43 26.56
CA THR A 405 37.47 31.18 27.98
C THR A 405 36.47 31.85 28.92
N ALA A 406 35.73 32.85 28.42
CA ALA A 406 34.65 33.53 29.14
C ALA A 406 33.26 32.96 28.83
N THR A 407 33.11 32.09 27.82
CA THR A 407 31.81 31.55 27.41
C THR A 407 31.50 30.18 28.05
N PRO A 408 30.22 29.77 28.05
CA PRO A 408 29.81 28.39 28.36
C PRO A 408 30.37 27.34 27.40
N PHE A 409 30.91 27.76 26.25
CA PHE A 409 31.06 26.91 25.08
C PHE A 409 32.51 26.44 24.84
N ARG A 410 32.64 25.23 24.30
CA ARG A 410 33.88 24.72 23.69
C ARG A 410 33.56 24.09 22.33
N VAL A 411 34.47 24.18 21.37
CA VAL A 411 34.30 23.54 20.06
C VAL A 411 34.95 22.15 20.08
N PRO A 412 34.19 21.05 19.91
CA PRO A 412 34.75 19.70 19.89
C PRO A 412 35.53 19.48 18.57
N THR A 413 36.76 19.00 18.65
CA THR A 413 37.62 18.70 17.47
C THR A 413 37.84 17.20 17.26
N ALA A 414 37.30 16.36 18.14
CA ALA A 414 37.28 14.91 18.04
C ALA A 414 35.90 14.39 18.46
N LEU A 415 35.59 13.13 18.16
CA LEU A 415 34.40 12.47 18.69
C LEU A 415 34.54 12.30 20.21
N GLU A 416 33.60 12.85 20.97
CA GLU A 416 33.59 12.79 22.43
C GLU A 416 32.41 11.94 22.92
N ASP A 417 32.62 11.09 23.92
CA ASP A 417 31.52 10.44 24.63
C ASP A 417 30.72 11.49 25.42
N TRP A 418 29.39 11.37 25.38
CA TRP A 418 28.49 12.22 26.12
C TRP A 418 27.88 11.40 27.26
N PRO A 419 28.46 11.37 28.47
CA PRO A 419 27.94 10.56 29.57
C PRO A 419 26.63 11.12 30.14
N ALA A 420 25.86 10.26 30.81
CA ALA A 420 24.63 10.67 31.48
C ALA A 420 24.96 11.58 32.67
N GLY A 421 24.25 12.70 32.78
CA GLY A 421 24.45 13.69 33.84
C GLY A 421 23.40 13.59 34.94
N ARG A 422 23.26 14.68 35.71
CA ARG A 422 22.16 14.87 36.67
C ARG A 422 20.81 15.10 35.99
N HIS A 423 20.83 15.51 34.73
CA HIS A 423 19.67 15.73 33.87
C HIS A 423 19.80 14.86 32.62
N PRO A 424 18.68 14.55 31.94
CA PRO A 424 18.73 13.96 30.62
C PRO A 424 19.60 14.80 29.68
N ARG A 425 20.30 14.14 28.75
CA ARG A 425 21.09 14.84 27.72
C ARG A 425 20.18 15.76 26.93
N ARG A 426 20.61 17.02 26.77
CA ARG A 426 19.87 18.01 25.99
C ARG A 426 20.77 18.67 24.96
N ALA A 427 20.25 18.78 23.75
CA ALA A 427 20.86 19.53 22.66
C ALA A 427 19.97 20.73 22.31
N ALA A 428 20.55 21.79 21.77
CA ALA A 428 19.81 22.88 21.18
C ALA A 428 20.24 23.13 19.74
N VAL A 429 19.32 23.55 18.88
CA VAL A 429 19.55 23.76 17.45
C VAL A 429 19.11 25.16 17.06
N SER A 430 20.00 25.93 16.43
CA SER A 430 19.75 27.30 15.99
C SER A 430 19.75 27.43 14.47
N ALA A 431 18.81 28.21 13.93
CA ALA A 431 18.84 28.63 12.54
C ALA A 431 18.35 30.08 12.39
N PHE A 432 19.16 30.92 11.73
CA PHE A 432 18.89 32.35 11.57
C PHE A 432 18.77 32.68 10.09
N GLY A 433 17.57 33.01 9.64
CA GLY A 433 17.27 33.34 8.26
C GLY A 433 17.71 34.76 7.90
N VAL A 434 18.24 34.93 6.67
CA VAL A 434 18.40 36.27 6.09
C VAL A 434 17.04 36.99 6.06
N GLY A 435 17.03 38.29 6.42
CA GLY A 435 15.79 39.00 6.71
C GLY A 435 15.38 38.96 8.19
N GLY A 436 16.07 38.14 9.00
CA GLY A 436 16.08 38.18 10.47
C GLY A 436 15.07 37.29 11.18
N THR A 437 14.48 36.30 10.52
CA THR A 437 13.65 35.30 11.21
C THR A 437 14.56 34.31 11.92
N ASN A 438 14.46 34.22 13.24
CA ASN A 438 15.29 33.33 14.06
C ASN A 438 14.44 32.18 14.57
N ALA A 439 15.00 30.97 14.57
CA ALA A 439 14.39 29.79 15.16
C ALA A 439 15.40 29.08 16.08
N HIS A 440 14.92 28.65 17.25
CA HIS A 440 15.70 27.87 18.22
C HIS A 440 14.86 26.73 18.76
N VAL A 441 15.43 25.52 18.83
CA VAL A 441 14.75 24.31 19.30
C VAL A 441 15.59 23.61 20.36
N VAL A 442 14.96 23.18 21.45
CA VAL A 442 15.58 22.39 22.52
C VAL A 442 15.11 20.95 22.40
N LEU A 443 16.07 20.03 22.30
CA LEU A 443 15.88 18.58 22.24
C LEU A 443 16.38 17.92 23.52
N GLU A 444 15.73 16.83 23.90
CA GLU A 444 16.10 15.97 25.02
C GLU A 444 16.20 14.51 24.54
N GLU A 445 17.10 13.73 25.14
CA GLU A 445 17.19 12.30 24.85
C GLU A 445 15.87 11.57 25.12
N ALA A 446 15.60 10.53 24.34
CA ALA A 446 14.41 9.71 24.51
C ALA A 446 14.31 9.11 25.94
N PRO A 447 13.09 8.90 26.47
CA PRO A 447 12.90 8.22 27.75
C PRO A 447 13.67 6.89 27.81
N ALA A 448 14.25 6.59 28.97
CA ALA A 448 15.06 5.39 29.13
C ALA A 448 14.22 4.13 28.87
N VAL A 449 14.55 3.40 27.81
CA VAL A 449 14.04 2.04 27.61
C VAL A 449 14.75 1.13 28.61
N PRO A 450 14.03 0.28 29.36
CA PRO A 450 14.66 -0.70 30.24
C PRO A 450 15.72 -1.49 29.49
N ALA A 451 16.90 -1.65 30.10
CA ALA A 451 18.00 -2.41 29.52
C ALA A 451 17.49 -3.77 29.02
N ASP A 452 18.01 -4.24 27.88
CA ASP A 452 17.53 -5.46 27.25
C ASP A 452 17.80 -6.67 28.14
N SER A 453 16.83 -6.99 29.00
CA SER A 453 16.87 -8.13 29.93
C SER A 453 16.33 -9.40 29.26
N ARG A 454 16.09 -9.38 27.95
CA ARG A 454 15.57 -10.53 27.21
C ARG A 454 16.65 -11.62 27.18
N ALA A 455 16.22 -12.87 27.30
CA ALA A 455 17.12 -14.01 27.20
C ALA A 455 17.79 -14.05 25.81
N PRO A 456 18.99 -14.67 25.69
CA PRO A 456 19.63 -14.88 24.40
C PRO A 456 18.66 -15.49 23.39
N GLU A 457 18.70 -14.99 22.16
CA GLU A 457 17.84 -15.50 21.09
C GLU A 457 18.14 -16.98 20.83
N GLN A 458 17.09 -17.80 20.83
CA GLN A 458 17.21 -19.21 20.44
C GLN A 458 17.31 -19.33 18.92
N GLU A 459 18.21 -20.18 18.43
CA GLU A 459 18.35 -20.49 17.01
C GLU A 459 17.14 -21.28 16.49
N ARG A 460 16.08 -20.56 16.11
CA ARG A 460 14.83 -21.10 15.53
C ARG A 460 14.72 -20.64 14.08
N TRP A 461 14.02 -21.44 13.26
CA TRP A 461 13.73 -21.02 11.89
C TRP A 461 12.79 -19.80 11.89
N ARG A 462 13.22 -18.74 11.21
CA ARG A 462 12.48 -17.49 11.00
C ARG A 462 12.27 -17.27 9.51
N VAL A 463 11.13 -16.67 9.19
CA VAL A 463 10.84 -16.23 7.83
C VAL A 463 11.05 -14.72 7.78
N LEU A 464 11.90 -14.26 6.87
CA LEU A 464 12.08 -12.84 6.58
C LEU A 464 11.30 -12.51 5.30
N PRO A 465 10.10 -11.91 5.41
CA PRO A 465 9.32 -11.51 4.24
C PRO A 465 9.89 -10.25 3.61
N LEU A 466 9.93 -10.23 2.28
CA LEU A 466 10.33 -9.08 1.47
C LEU A 466 9.26 -8.83 0.41
N SER A 467 8.89 -7.57 0.24
CA SER A 467 8.00 -7.18 -0.85
C SER A 467 8.42 -5.87 -1.48
N ALA A 468 8.15 -5.73 -2.78
CA ALA A 468 8.34 -4.50 -3.51
C ALA A 468 7.35 -4.38 -4.67
N ARG A 469 7.40 -3.24 -5.39
CA ARG A 469 6.62 -3.06 -6.62
C ARG A 469 7.34 -3.55 -7.87
N THR A 470 8.67 -3.69 -7.84
CA THR A 470 9.45 -4.16 -9.00
C THR A 470 10.50 -5.19 -8.58
N PRO A 471 10.98 -6.04 -9.50
CA PRO A 471 12.06 -6.99 -9.22
C PRO A 471 13.35 -6.30 -8.74
N ASP A 472 13.71 -5.16 -9.34
CA ASP A 472 14.89 -4.38 -8.98
C ASP A 472 14.78 -3.83 -7.55
N ALA A 473 13.60 -3.30 -7.18
CA ALA A 473 13.34 -2.85 -5.82
C ALA A 473 13.37 -4.00 -4.81
N LEU A 474 12.82 -5.18 -5.15
CA LEU A 474 12.85 -6.36 -4.28
C LEU A 474 14.29 -6.83 -4.00
N ARG A 475 15.14 -6.84 -5.04
CA ARG A 475 16.56 -7.12 -4.92
C ARG A 475 17.27 -6.07 -4.05
N GLY A 476 16.99 -4.79 -4.28
CA GLY A 476 17.50 -3.69 -3.47
C GLY A 476 17.14 -3.80 -1.99
N GLN A 477 15.89 -4.18 -1.67
CA GLN A 477 15.46 -4.45 -0.30
C GLN A 477 16.27 -5.58 0.36
N ALA A 478 16.49 -6.68 -0.37
CA ALA A 478 17.29 -7.79 0.13
C ALA A 478 18.75 -7.37 0.40
N ASP A 479 19.35 -6.59 -0.50
CA ASP A 479 20.71 -6.08 -0.34
C ASP A 479 20.85 -5.11 0.84
N ALA A 480 19.89 -4.20 1.00
CA ALA A 480 19.87 -3.26 2.11
C ALA A 480 19.73 -3.99 3.45
N LEU A 481 18.80 -4.94 3.55
CA LEU A 481 18.62 -5.75 4.76
C LEU A 481 19.87 -6.60 5.07
N ALA A 482 20.50 -7.18 4.04
CA ALA A 482 21.75 -7.93 4.22
C ALA A 482 22.89 -7.06 4.73
N ARG A 483 23.00 -5.80 4.29
CA ARG A 483 23.99 -4.85 4.84
C ARG A 483 23.69 -4.55 6.31
N ARG A 484 22.44 -4.20 6.64
CA ARG A 484 22.03 -3.91 8.03
C ARG A 484 22.38 -5.05 8.99
N LEU A 485 22.09 -6.29 8.62
CA LEU A 485 22.39 -7.48 9.43
C LEU A 485 23.89 -7.79 9.53
N ALA A 486 24.69 -7.38 8.53
CA ALA A 486 26.14 -7.53 8.57
C ALA A 486 26.80 -6.46 9.46
N ASP A 487 26.28 -5.23 9.43
CA ASP A 487 26.80 -4.10 10.19
C ASP A 487 26.42 -4.17 11.68
N ASP A 488 25.33 -4.86 12.01
CA ASP A 488 24.89 -5.11 13.39
C ASP A 488 24.52 -6.59 13.62
N PRO A 489 25.53 -7.45 13.85
CA PRO A 489 25.30 -8.86 14.12
C PRO A 489 24.52 -9.14 15.42
N GLY A 490 24.35 -8.13 16.29
CA GLY A 490 23.58 -8.24 17.52
C GLY A 490 22.08 -8.05 17.33
N LEU A 491 21.64 -7.66 16.13
CA LEU A 491 20.23 -7.47 15.81
C LEU A 491 19.49 -8.82 15.82
N ARG A 492 18.50 -8.94 16.70
CA ARG A 492 17.73 -10.19 16.87
C ARG A 492 16.85 -10.44 15.65
N LEU A 493 16.89 -11.65 15.10
CA LEU A 493 16.10 -11.99 13.91
C LEU A 493 14.59 -11.97 14.17
N ALA A 494 14.16 -12.29 15.39
CA ALA A 494 12.76 -12.21 15.79
C ALA A 494 12.22 -10.77 15.69
N ASP A 495 13.00 -9.76 16.11
CA ASP A 495 12.64 -8.34 16.00
C ASP A 495 12.58 -7.90 14.52
N VAL A 496 13.52 -8.38 13.70
CA VAL A 496 13.56 -8.11 12.25
C VAL A 496 12.34 -8.69 11.54
N ALA A 497 12.03 -9.98 11.78
CA ALA A 497 10.85 -10.63 11.20
C ALA A 497 9.56 -9.93 11.62
N HIS A 498 9.43 -9.59 12.91
CA HIS A 498 8.29 -8.84 13.43
C HIS A 498 8.12 -7.47 12.74
N THR A 499 9.22 -6.74 12.54
CA THR A 499 9.17 -5.45 11.84
C THR A 499 8.75 -5.60 10.38
N LEU A 500 9.29 -6.60 9.67
CA LEU A 500 8.94 -6.85 8.26
C LEU A 500 7.49 -7.31 8.07
N THR A 501 6.90 -8.00 9.05
CA THR A 501 5.51 -8.46 8.98
C THR A 501 4.50 -7.41 9.46
N GLY A 502 4.80 -6.69 10.54
CA GLY A 502 3.86 -5.75 11.17
C GLY A 502 4.00 -4.28 10.76
N HIS A 503 5.18 -3.85 10.31
CA HIS A 503 5.50 -2.43 10.10
C HIS A 503 5.96 -2.11 8.66
N ARG A 504 5.81 -3.07 7.74
CA ARG A 504 6.09 -2.89 6.32
C ARG A 504 4.90 -3.39 5.49
N PRO A 505 4.44 -2.62 4.49
CA PRO A 505 3.33 -3.02 3.66
C PRO A 505 3.71 -4.22 2.79
N ALA A 506 2.84 -5.22 2.70
CA ALA A 506 3.02 -6.36 1.81
C ALA A 506 2.66 -5.99 0.36
N MET A 507 3.65 -5.51 -0.40
CA MET A 507 3.48 -5.06 -1.79
C MET A 507 3.28 -6.24 -2.77
N ARG A 508 2.96 -5.93 -4.03
CA ARG A 508 2.56 -6.94 -5.04
C ARG A 508 3.60 -8.03 -5.30
N LEU A 509 4.90 -7.69 -5.36
CA LEU A 509 5.94 -8.65 -5.68
C LEU A 509 6.57 -9.12 -4.37
N ARG A 510 6.37 -10.40 -4.03
CA ARG A 510 6.71 -10.92 -2.71
C ARG A 510 7.68 -12.09 -2.81
N SER A 511 8.67 -12.12 -1.92
CA SER A 511 9.57 -13.26 -1.71
C SER A 511 9.94 -13.34 -0.23
N ALA A 512 10.37 -14.51 0.24
CA ALA A 512 10.73 -14.70 1.63
C ALA A 512 11.88 -15.71 1.77
N VAL A 513 12.73 -15.52 2.77
CA VAL A 513 13.83 -16.45 3.09
C VAL A 513 13.64 -17.05 4.47
N ALA A 514 13.97 -18.34 4.61
CA ALA A 514 13.91 -19.07 5.87
C ALA A 514 15.32 -19.27 6.45
N VAL A 515 15.58 -18.76 7.66
CA VAL A 515 16.93 -18.67 8.26
C VAL A 515 16.92 -18.83 9.78
N ARG A 516 18.05 -19.22 10.39
CA ARG A 516 18.19 -19.38 11.86
C ARG A 516 19.16 -18.43 12.54
N SER A 517 19.97 -17.70 11.75
CA SER A 517 20.97 -16.78 12.28
C SER A 517 21.17 -15.59 11.35
N ALA A 518 21.65 -14.45 11.90
CA ALA A 518 21.96 -13.26 11.11
C ALA A 518 22.98 -13.58 9.99
N ARG A 519 23.96 -14.45 10.24
CA ARG A 519 24.93 -14.89 9.21
C ARG A 519 24.27 -15.63 8.06
N GLU A 520 23.34 -16.54 8.36
CA GLU A 520 22.57 -17.26 7.35
C GLU A 520 21.66 -16.31 6.58
N ALA A 521 21.01 -15.36 7.26
CA ALA A 521 20.21 -14.29 6.66
C ALA A 521 21.01 -13.47 5.64
N VAL A 522 22.21 -12.99 6.00
CA VAL A 522 23.07 -12.25 5.08
C VAL A 522 23.40 -13.08 3.83
N GLY A 523 23.70 -14.37 3.99
CA GLY A 523 23.98 -15.28 2.86
C GLY A 523 22.77 -15.50 1.96
N ALA A 524 21.61 -15.81 2.55
CA ALA A 524 20.37 -16.07 1.84
C ALA A 524 19.85 -14.82 1.11
N LEU A 525 19.94 -13.65 1.75
CA LEU A 525 19.51 -12.39 1.16
C LEU A 525 20.41 -11.99 -0.02
N ARG A 526 21.73 -12.23 0.03
CA ARG A 526 22.67 -11.93 -1.08
C ARG A 526 22.61 -12.92 -2.23
N ALA A 527 22.11 -14.14 -2.00
CA ALA A 527 21.87 -15.12 -3.05
C ALA A 527 20.64 -14.72 -3.90
N PRO A 528 20.43 -15.35 -5.07
CA PRO A 528 19.15 -15.25 -5.77
C PRO A 528 18.01 -15.62 -4.83
N LEU A 529 17.05 -14.71 -4.67
CA LEU A 529 15.88 -14.94 -3.81
C LEU A 529 15.04 -16.09 -4.38
N PRO A 530 14.27 -16.80 -3.52
CA PRO A 530 13.22 -17.68 -3.99
C PRO A 530 12.32 -16.94 -4.99
N GLU A 531 11.91 -17.63 -6.05
CA GLU A 531 11.14 -17.05 -7.15
C GLU A 531 10.00 -16.18 -6.59
N PRO A 532 10.03 -14.86 -6.87
CA PRO A 532 9.02 -13.94 -6.38
C PRO A 532 7.66 -14.27 -6.98
N VAL A 533 6.60 -14.06 -6.20
CA VAL A 533 5.22 -14.21 -6.66
C VAL A 533 4.59 -12.84 -6.75
N GLU A 534 3.96 -12.53 -7.89
CA GLU A 534 3.15 -11.33 -8.04
C GLU A 534 1.73 -11.62 -7.57
N VAL A 535 1.29 -10.85 -6.58
CA VAL A 535 -0.04 -10.90 -5.99
C VAL A 535 -0.85 -9.75 -6.58
N ALA A 536 -1.94 -10.08 -7.28
CA ALA A 536 -2.87 -9.09 -7.83
C ALA A 536 -3.71 -8.44 -6.73
N ASP A 537 -4.16 -7.21 -6.96
CA ASP A 537 -5.10 -6.52 -6.08
C ASP A 537 -6.47 -7.23 -6.15
N GLY A 538 -6.90 -7.83 -5.04
CA GLY A 538 -8.14 -8.63 -4.99
C GLY A 538 -8.18 -9.64 -3.85
N ALA A 539 -9.16 -10.56 -3.90
CA ALA A 539 -9.30 -11.62 -2.92
C ALA A 539 -8.11 -12.59 -2.95
N PRO A 540 -7.64 -13.11 -1.80
CA PRO A 540 -6.53 -14.05 -1.74
C PRO A 540 -6.83 -15.31 -2.57
N ARG A 541 -5.78 -15.87 -3.20
CA ARG A 541 -5.88 -17.12 -3.96
C ARG A 541 -6.35 -18.25 -3.04
N PRO A 542 -7.29 -19.12 -3.46
CA PRO A 542 -7.69 -20.26 -2.65
C PRO A 542 -6.51 -21.20 -2.41
N VAL A 543 -6.53 -21.92 -1.30
CA VAL A 543 -5.49 -22.89 -0.91
C VAL A 543 -6.01 -24.30 -1.07
N ALA A 544 -5.23 -25.15 -1.73
CA ALA A 544 -5.55 -26.55 -1.95
C ALA A 544 -4.51 -27.48 -1.32
N PHE A 545 -4.95 -28.36 -0.41
CA PHE A 545 -4.05 -29.34 0.21
C PHE A 545 -4.01 -30.64 -0.60
N LEU A 546 -2.81 -31.10 -0.91
CA LEU A 546 -2.51 -32.32 -1.65
C LEU A 546 -1.88 -33.34 -0.69
N PHE A 547 -2.56 -34.45 -0.43
CA PHE A 547 -2.09 -35.48 0.51
C PHE A 547 -1.48 -36.67 -0.25
N PRO A 548 -0.16 -36.90 -0.16
CA PRO A 548 0.51 -37.99 -0.90
C PRO A 548 0.00 -39.38 -0.51
N GLY A 549 0.07 -40.32 -1.44
CA GLY A 549 -0.15 -41.73 -1.17
C GLY A 549 1.11 -42.40 -0.61
N GLY A 550 1.07 -43.73 -0.49
CA GLY A 550 2.24 -44.49 -0.08
C GLY A 550 3.40 -44.43 -1.07
N GLY A 551 4.63 -44.39 -0.55
CA GLY A 551 5.88 -44.41 -1.31
C GLY A 551 6.81 -43.22 -1.06
N THR A 552 6.34 -42.18 -0.37
CA THR A 552 7.13 -40.98 -0.02
C THR A 552 7.67 -40.99 1.42
N GLN A 553 7.14 -41.87 2.27
CA GLN A 553 7.56 -42.01 3.67
C GLN A 553 9.03 -42.40 3.82
N TYR A 554 9.64 -41.93 4.91
CA TYR A 554 11.00 -42.29 5.29
C TYR A 554 11.14 -42.25 6.82
N VAL A 555 12.11 -42.99 7.35
CA VAL A 555 12.40 -43.04 8.79
C VAL A 555 12.92 -41.69 9.26
N GLY A 556 12.33 -41.16 10.33
CA GLY A 556 12.70 -39.90 10.93
C GLY A 556 12.02 -38.67 10.32
N MET A 557 11.01 -38.84 9.46
CA MET A 557 10.23 -37.70 8.95
C MET A 557 9.53 -36.96 10.08
N GLY A 558 9.67 -35.63 10.12
CA GLY A 558 9.06 -34.80 11.15
C GLY A 558 9.73 -34.86 12.53
N THR A 559 10.89 -35.52 12.66
CA THR A 559 11.60 -35.64 13.96
C THR A 559 11.94 -34.28 14.57
N GLU A 560 12.40 -33.33 13.74
CA GLU A 560 12.73 -31.98 14.18
C GLU A 560 11.48 -31.23 14.67
N LEU A 561 10.37 -31.33 13.93
CA LEU A 561 9.09 -30.71 14.29
C LEU A 561 8.54 -31.29 15.59
N TYR A 562 8.59 -32.61 15.76
CA TYR A 562 8.18 -33.29 16.99
C TYR A 562 9.01 -32.84 18.20
N ARG A 563 10.33 -32.68 18.03
CA ARG A 563 11.23 -32.19 19.09
C ARG A 563 11.02 -30.72 19.42
N ALA A 564 10.70 -29.89 18.42
CA ALA A 564 10.35 -28.48 18.62
C ALA A 564 9.08 -28.32 19.48
N GLY A 565 8.17 -29.30 19.42
CA GLY A 565 6.94 -29.34 20.22
C GLY A 565 5.75 -28.69 19.54
N GLY A 566 4.77 -28.22 20.34
CA GLY A 566 3.56 -27.56 19.83
C GLY A 566 2.56 -28.51 19.17
N VAL A 567 1.75 -27.97 18.27
CA VAL A 567 0.60 -28.67 17.64
C VAL A 567 1.03 -29.92 16.88
N TYR A 568 2.17 -29.87 16.18
CA TYR A 568 2.71 -31.05 15.50
C TYR A 568 2.95 -32.23 16.46
N ARG A 569 3.59 -31.98 17.61
CA ARG A 569 3.89 -33.04 18.61
C ARG A 569 2.61 -33.60 19.20
N ASP A 570 1.69 -32.72 19.59
CA ASP A 570 0.44 -33.11 20.24
C ASP A 570 -0.42 -33.96 19.29
N ALA A 571 -0.46 -33.61 18.00
CA ALA A 571 -1.12 -34.39 16.97
C ALA A 571 -0.47 -35.78 16.77
N VAL A 572 0.86 -35.88 16.76
CA VAL A 572 1.57 -37.16 16.66
C VAL A 572 1.32 -38.05 17.87
N ASP A 573 1.38 -37.48 19.08
CA ASP A 573 1.16 -38.21 20.33
C ASP A 573 -0.27 -38.73 20.44
N GLU A 574 -1.25 -37.93 20.02
CA GLU A 574 -2.65 -38.32 19.99
C GLU A 574 -2.91 -39.45 18.98
N CYS A 575 -2.37 -39.32 17.76
CA CYS A 575 -2.43 -40.39 16.77
C CYS A 575 -1.80 -41.70 17.27
N ALA A 576 -0.64 -41.61 17.91
CA ALA A 576 0.06 -42.78 18.46
C ALA A 576 -0.76 -43.44 19.58
N ARG A 577 -1.43 -42.65 20.43
CA ARG A 577 -2.33 -43.13 21.48
C ARG A 577 -3.51 -43.90 20.90
N ILE A 578 -4.14 -43.39 19.83
CA ILE A 578 -5.28 -44.02 19.15
C ILE A 578 -4.88 -45.35 18.51
N LEU A 579 -3.70 -45.42 17.89
CA LEU A 579 -3.24 -46.61 17.16
C LEU A 579 -2.68 -47.72 18.07
N ARG A 580 -2.25 -47.38 19.28
CA ARG A 580 -1.58 -48.31 20.21
C ARG A 580 -2.33 -49.64 20.45
N PRO A 581 -3.67 -49.67 20.65
CA PRO A 581 -4.40 -50.91 20.85
C PRO A 581 -4.37 -51.85 19.63
N GLY A 582 -4.34 -51.29 18.42
CA GLY A 582 -4.32 -52.06 17.16
C GLY A 582 -2.93 -52.56 16.76
N LEU A 583 -1.89 -51.76 17.02
CA LEU A 583 -0.51 -52.08 16.64
C LEU A 583 0.20 -53.02 17.63
N GLY A 584 -0.22 -53.05 18.90
CA GLY A 584 0.48 -53.77 19.96
C GLY A 584 1.82 -53.13 20.37
N GLY A 585 2.14 -51.94 19.84
CA GLY A 585 3.35 -51.17 20.08
C GLY A 585 3.12 -49.67 19.87
N ASP A 586 4.18 -48.87 19.99
CA ASP A 586 4.12 -47.41 19.79
C ASP A 586 4.55 -47.06 18.37
N LEU A 587 3.69 -46.39 17.61
CA LEU A 587 3.98 -45.95 16.24
C LEU A 587 5.21 -45.02 16.20
N ARG A 588 5.51 -44.27 17.26
CA ARG A 588 6.65 -43.35 17.30
C ARG A 588 7.99 -44.05 17.13
N THR A 589 8.10 -45.31 17.58
CA THR A 589 9.28 -46.15 17.33
C THR A 589 9.47 -46.40 15.84
N ALA A 590 8.39 -46.74 15.13
CA ALA A 590 8.40 -46.91 13.68
C ALA A 590 8.69 -45.59 12.93
N LEU A 591 8.14 -44.48 13.42
CA LEU A 591 8.31 -43.16 12.82
C LEU A 591 9.76 -42.64 12.96
N PHE A 592 10.42 -42.86 14.10
CA PHE A 592 11.69 -42.18 14.41
C PHE A 592 12.94 -43.08 14.46
N GLU A 593 12.83 -44.39 14.69
CA GLU A 593 14.01 -45.23 14.94
C GLU A 593 14.41 -46.06 13.73
N GLN A 594 13.61 -47.06 13.34
CA GLN A 594 13.81 -47.82 12.10
C GLN A 594 12.61 -48.72 11.80
N VAL A 595 12.05 -48.58 10.60
CA VAL A 595 11.04 -49.48 10.05
C VAL A 595 11.31 -49.70 8.56
N ASP A 596 11.02 -50.91 8.07
CA ASP A 596 11.01 -51.18 6.63
C ASP A 596 10.01 -50.22 5.95
N PRO A 597 10.42 -49.41 4.96
CA PRO A 597 9.51 -48.53 4.23
C PRO A 597 8.29 -49.21 3.61
N ALA A 598 8.33 -50.54 3.43
CA ALA A 598 7.20 -51.35 2.95
C ALA A 598 6.27 -51.88 4.06
N ALA A 599 6.63 -51.73 5.35
CA ALA A 599 5.82 -52.20 6.46
C ALA A 599 4.57 -51.34 6.67
N ALA A 600 3.52 -51.92 7.25
CA ALA A 600 2.23 -51.25 7.48
C ALA A 600 2.37 -49.98 8.33
N GLU A 601 3.26 -50.02 9.32
CA GLU A 601 3.58 -48.93 10.23
C GLU A 601 4.16 -47.72 9.48
N ALA A 602 4.90 -47.92 8.39
CA ALA A 602 5.44 -46.83 7.58
C ALA A 602 4.34 -46.04 6.84
N PHE A 603 3.28 -46.73 6.41
CA PHE A 603 2.12 -46.10 5.76
C PHE A 603 1.24 -45.38 6.79
N LEU A 604 1.08 -45.94 7.98
CA LEU A 604 0.41 -45.25 9.09
C LEU A 604 1.17 -44.00 9.53
N ALA A 605 2.50 -44.12 9.64
CA ALA A 605 3.39 -42.99 9.92
C ALA A 605 3.18 -41.85 8.91
N LEU A 606 2.98 -42.15 7.62
CA LEU A 606 2.68 -41.14 6.61
C LEU A 606 1.36 -40.41 6.92
N VAL A 607 0.27 -41.14 7.19
CA VAL A 607 -1.04 -40.53 7.51
C VAL A 607 -0.96 -39.64 8.75
N VAL A 608 -0.25 -40.10 9.79
CA VAL A 608 -0.03 -39.32 11.01
C VAL A 608 0.77 -38.05 10.72
N THR A 609 1.84 -38.15 9.93
CA THR A 609 2.63 -36.98 9.52
C THR A 609 1.81 -36.00 8.70
N GLN A 610 0.96 -36.47 7.80
CA GLN A 610 0.08 -35.63 6.99
C GLN A 610 -0.90 -34.85 7.87
N TYR A 611 -1.57 -35.54 8.80
CA TYR A 611 -2.51 -34.93 9.73
C TYR A 611 -1.82 -33.89 10.63
N ALA A 612 -0.64 -34.24 11.18
CA ALA A 612 0.13 -33.34 12.04
C ALA A 612 0.64 -32.09 11.29
N LEU A 613 1.08 -32.22 10.03
CA LEU A 613 1.44 -31.07 9.19
C LEU A 613 0.23 -30.19 8.87
N ALA A 614 -0.92 -30.79 8.54
CA ALA A 614 -2.14 -30.04 8.30
C ALA A 614 -2.60 -29.28 9.55
N ALA A 615 -2.47 -29.88 10.74
CA ALA A 615 -2.77 -29.23 12.01
C ALA A 615 -1.76 -28.11 12.36
N GLU A 616 -0.49 -28.27 12.01
CA GLU A 616 0.53 -27.24 12.21
C GLU A 616 0.32 -26.01 11.30
N LEU A 617 -0.01 -26.22 10.03
CA LEU A 617 -0.44 -25.15 9.12
C LEU A 617 -1.78 -24.53 9.58
N ALA A 618 -2.64 -25.42 10.07
CA ALA A 618 -3.77 -25.19 10.96
C ALA A 618 -3.55 -24.00 11.90
N GLU A 619 -2.69 -24.22 12.89
CA GLU A 619 -2.39 -23.24 13.92
C GLU A 619 -1.92 -21.89 13.37
N ARG A 620 -1.24 -21.89 12.23
CA ARG A 620 -0.63 -20.70 11.60
C ARG A 620 -1.55 -19.96 10.62
N GLY A 621 -2.86 -20.22 10.69
CA GLY A 621 -3.86 -19.52 9.87
C GLY A 621 -4.04 -20.08 8.45
N VAL A 622 -3.32 -21.13 8.05
CA VAL A 622 -3.41 -21.70 6.70
C VAL A 622 -4.47 -22.81 6.68
N ARG A 623 -5.66 -22.52 6.14
CA ARG A 623 -6.75 -23.48 5.95
C ARG A 623 -6.88 -23.87 4.48
N PRO A 624 -7.24 -25.13 4.15
CA PRO A 624 -7.58 -25.51 2.79
C PRO A 624 -9.01 -25.06 2.44
N ASP A 625 -9.16 -24.44 1.28
CA ASP A 625 -10.46 -24.23 0.61
C ASP A 625 -10.92 -25.49 -0.15
N ALA A 626 -9.94 -26.31 -0.56
CA ALA A 626 -10.14 -27.56 -1.26
C ALA A 626 -9.04 -28.57 -0.89
N MET A 627 -9.33 -29.86 -1.08
CA MET A 627 -8.36 -30.92 -0.82
C MET A 627 -8.41 -32.01 -1.87
N ILE A 628 -7.29 -32.69 -2.08
CA ILE A 628 -7.23 -33.96 -2.81
C ILE A 628 -6.17 -34.84 -2.15
N GLY A 629 -6.49 -36.11 -1.92
CA GLY A 629 -5.52 -37.07 -1.41
C GLY A 629 -5.31 -38.18 -2.43
N HIS A 630 -4.08 -38.70 -2.56
CA HIS A 630 -3.80 -39.81 -3.46
C HIS A 630 -3.91 -41.14 -2.69
N SER A 631 -4.90 -41.96 -3.04
CA SER A 631 -5.22 -43.23 -2.41
C SER A 631 -5.34 -43.11 -0.88
N LEU A 632 -4.28 -43.48 -0.15
CA LEU A 632 -4.23 -43.40 1.30
C LEU A 632 -4.43 -41.97 1.82
N GLY A 633 -3.92 -40.97 1.10
CA GLY A 633 -4.07 -39.56 1.48
C GLY A 633 -5.52 -39.06 1.46
N GLU A 634 -6.44 -39.73 0.72
CA GLU A 634 -7.86 -39.33 0.68
C GLU A 634 -8.53 -39.55 2.04
N TYR A 635 -8.07 -40.51 2.84
CA TYR A 635 -8.57 -40.71 4.21
C TYR A 635 -8.19 -39.52 5.12
N THR A 636 -6.99 -38.97 4.96
CA THR A 636 -6.57 -37.75 5.68
C THR A 636 -7.42 -36.55 5.26
N ALA A 637 -7.62 -36.36 3.95
CA ALA A 637 -8.48 -35.29 3.42
C ALA A 637 -9.92 -35.41 3.93
N ALA A 638 -10.49 -36.62 3.92
CA ALA A 638 -11.84 -36.87 4.41
C ALA A 638 -11.97 -36.71 5.93
N CYS A 639 -10.94 -37.06 6.69
CA CYS A 639 -10.88 -36.80 8.14
C CYS A 639 -10.89 -35.29 8.44
N LEU A 640 -10.06 -34.51 7.73
CA LEU A 640 -10.04 -33.04 7.88
C LEU A 640 -11.33 -32.38 7.39
N ALA A 641 -11.99 -32.98 6.39
CA ALA A 641 -13.31 -32.58 5.95
C ALA A 641 -14.43 -32.97 6.95
N GLY A 642 -14.14 -33.78 7.97
CA GLY A 642 -15.12 -34.20 8.98
C GLY A 642 -15.98 -35.41 8.59
N VAL A 643 -15.64 -36.13 7.52
CA VAL A 643 -16.29 -37.41 7.16
C VAL A 643 -16.03 -38.45 8.26
N PHE A 644 -14.81 -38.46 8.78
CA PHE A 644 -14.37 -39.27 9.92
C PHE A 644 -13.80 -38.36 11.01
N THR A 645 -13.87 -38.81 12.26
CA THR A 645 -12.98 -38.34 13.32
C THR A 645 -11.64 -39.08 13.27
N LEU A 646 -10.62 -38.59 13.98
CA LEU A 646 -9.30 -39.21 14.03
C LEU A 646 -9.36 -40.62 14.64
N GLU A 647 -10.18 -40.78 15.67
CA GLU A 647 -10.47 -42.03 16.38
C GLU A 647 -11.18 -43.07 15.52
N GLU A 648 -11.90 -42.64 14.49
CA GLU A 648 -12.56 -43.51 13.52
C GLU A 648 -11.65 -43.82 12.33
N MET A 649 -10.95 -42.81 11.81
CA MET A 649 -10.12 -42.93 10.60
C MET A 649 -8.89 -43.80 10.85
N LEU A 650 -8.15 -43.59 11.95
CA LEU A 650 -6.88 -44.29 12.18
C LEU A 650 -7.03 -45.81 12.32
N PRO A 651 -7.98 -46.36 13.12
CA PRO A 651 -8.20 -47.80 13.18
C PRO A 651 -8.66 -48.38 11.84
N LEU A 652 -9.53 -47.66 11.11
CA LEU A 652 -10.01 -48.08 9.80
C LEU A 652 -8.87 -48.16 8.77
N VAL A 653 -8.01 -47.15 8.75
CA VAL A 653 -6.83 -47.12 7.87
C VAL A 653 -5.84 -48.23 8.24
N HIS A 654 -5.63 -48.48 9.54
CA HIS A 654 -4.81 -49.60 9.99
C HIS A 654 -5.34 -50.94 9.46
N GLU A 655 -6.64 -51.22 9.62
CA GLU A 655 -7.26 -52.43 9.08
C GLU A 655 -7.19 -52.49 7.56
N ARG A 656 -7.42 -51.38 6.86
CA ARG A 656 -7.27 -51.30 5.40
C ARG A 656 -5.86 -51.70 4.96
N ILE A 657 -4.82 -51.16 5.60
CA ILE A 657 -3.43 -51.47 5.27
C ILE A 657 -3.14 -52.96 5.55
N ARG A 658 -3.61 -53.50 6.69
CA ARG A 658 -3.46 -54.92 7.04
C ARG A 658 -4.10 -55.83 5.98
N LEU A 659 -5.34 -55.56 5.61
CA LEU A 659 -6.10 -56.34 4.62
C LEU A 659 -5.45 -56.30 3.24
N ILE A 660 -5.06 -55.11 2.78
CA ILE A 660 -4.36 -54.95 1.49
C ILE A 660 -3.04 -55.72 1.51
N SER A 661 -2.26 -55.59 2.57
CA SER A 661 -0.95 -56.25 2.70
C SER A 661 -1.07 -57.79 2.70
N ALA A 662 -2.14 -58.34 3.27
CA ALA A 662 -2.39 -59.78 3.29
C ALA A 662 -2.65 -60.39 1.90
N CYS A 663 -3.11 -59.61 0.93
CA CYS A 663 -3.38 -60.07 -0.43
C CYS A 663 -2.12 -60.17 -1.31
N GLY A 664 -1.05 -59.43 -0.99
CA GLY A 664 0.18 -59.38 -1.79
C GLY A 664 -0.03 -58.82 -3.21
N GLY A 665 0.81 -59.26 -4.15
CA GLY A 665 0.82 -58.77 -5.54
C GLY A 665 1.93 -57.76 -5.82
N ALA A 666 1.87 -57.11 -6.98
CA ALA A 666 2.87 -56.13 -7.40
C ALA A 666 2.23 -54.89 -8.03
N THR A 667 2.93 -53.76 -7.91
CA THR A 667 2.53 -52.47 -8.49
C THR A 667 3.68 -51.86 -9.29
N VAL A 668 3.37 -51.32 -10.46
CA VAL A 668 4.34 -50.74 -11.40
C VAL A 668 3.84 -49.39 -11.90
N GLY A 669 4.70 -48.38 -11.86
CA GLY A 669 4.48 -47.11 -12.56
C GLY A 669 4.95 -47.22 -14.01
N VAL A 670 4.17 -46.71 -14.95
CA VAL A 670 4.42 -46.78 -16.40
C VAL A 670 4.37 -45.37 -16.98
N ALA A 671 5.38 -45.03 -17.78
CA ALA A 671 5.50 -43.73 -18.45
C ALA A 671 4.61 -43.64 -19.71
N LEU A 672 3.33 -43.95 -19.57
CA LEU A 672 2.30 -43.85 -20.62
C LEU A 672 1.02 -43.26 -20.06
N GLY A 673 0.28 -42.54 -20.90
CA GLY A 673 -1.09 -42.12 -20.60
C GLY A 673 -2.09 -43.27 -20.69
N GLU A 674 -3.25 -43.12 -20.07
CA GLU A 674 -4.30 -44.15 -20.06
C GLU A 674 -4.65 -44.69 -21.47
N PRO A 675 -4.87 -43.87 -22.51
CA PRO A 675 -5.21 -44.37 -23.84
C PRO A 675 -4.13 -45.26 -24.46
N GLN A 676 -2.86 -44.92 -24.22
CA GLN A 676 -1.70 -45.65 -24.75
C GLN A 676 -1.40 -46.92 -23.95
N LEU A 677 -1.75 -46.94 -22.66
CA LEU A 677 -1.52 -48.08 -21.78
C LEU A 677 -2.60 -49.15 -21.92
N ARG A 678 -3.85 -48.79 -22.24
CA ARG A 678 -4.98 -49.72 -22.39
C ARG A 678 -4.67 -50.97 -23.23
N PRO A 679 -4.00 -50.90 -24.40
CA PRO A 679 -3.64 -52.09 -25.20
C PRO A 679 -2.67 -53.07 -24.51
N PHE A 680 -1.95 -52.62 -23.49
CA PHE A 680 -1.02 -53.46 -22.73
C PHE A 680 -1.69 -54.19 -21.56
N LEU A 681 -2.85 -53.73 -21.09
CA LEU A 681 -3.55 -54.33 -19.95
C LEU A 681 -4.08 -55.72 -20.31
N THR A 682 -4.02 -56.65 -19.35
CA THR A 682 -4.58 -58.01 -19.44
C THR A 682 -5.60 -58.20 -18.33
N ASP A 683 -6.43 -59.25 -18.40
CA ASP A 683 -7.49 -59.51 -17.40
C ASP A 683 -6.95 -59.60 -15.95
N GLY A 684 -5.68 -59.96 -15.77
CA GLY A 684 -5.02 -60.04 -14.47
C GLY A 684 -4.42 -58.73 -13.96
N VAL A 685 -4.39 -57.64 -14.75
CA VAL A 685 -3.76 -56.37 -14.36
C VAL A 685 -4.77 -55.23 -14.40
N SER A 686 -4.97 -54.58 -13.26
CA SER A 686 -5.82 -53.40 -13.15
C SER A 686 -5.02 -52.12 -13.37
N LEU A 687 -5.66 -51.11 -13.97
CA LEU A 687 -5.19 -49.74 -13.92
C LEU A 687 -5.43 -49.20 -12.50
N ALA A 688 -4.36 -48.99 -11.74
CA ALA A 688 -4.44 -48.57 -10.34
C ALA A 688 -4.54 -47.06 -10.18
N ALA A 689 -3.86 -46.27 -11.03
CA ALA A 689 -3.93 -44.82 -10.98
C ALA A 689 -3.65 -44.17 -12.34
N VAL A 690 -4.31 -43.05 -12.60
CA VAL A 690 -4.01 -42.12 -13.70
C VAL A 690 -3.47 -40.83 -13.07
N ASN A 691 -2.15 -40.69 -13.05
CA ASN A 691 -1.45 -39.61 -12.34
C ASN A 691 -1.12 -38.41 -13.24
N GLY A 692 -1.15 -38.59 -14.57
CA GLY A 692 -0.94 -37.53 -15.54
C GLY A 692 -1.09 -38.03 -16.99
N PRO A 693 -0.91 -37.14 -17.99
CA PRO A 693 -1.06 -37.48 -19.40
C PRO A 693 -0.07 -38.53 -19.91
N ALA A 694 1.06 -38.71 -19.21
CA ALA A 694 2.09 -39.71 -19.52
C ALA A 694 2.53 -40.51 -18.29
N ALA A 695 1.68 -40.61 -17.26
CA ALA A 695 2.02 -41.26 -16.00
C ALA A 695 0.83 -42.06 -15.45
N CYS A 696 0.88 -43.37 -15.59
CA CYS A 696 -0.11 -44.30 -15.08
C CYS A 696 0.52 -45.33 -14.14
N THR A 697 -0.27 -45.91 -13.24
CA THR A 697 0.15 -46.99 -12.35
C THR A 697 -0.74 -48.20 -12.57
N VAL A 698 -0.15 -49.39 -12.58
CA VAL A 698 -0.84 -50.67 -12.75
C VAL A 698 -0.55 -51.59 -11.58
N ALA A 699 -1.51 -52.45 -11.24
CA ALA A 699 -1.39 -53.39 -10.13
C ALA A 699 -2.09 -54.72 -10.44
N GLY A 700 -1.53 -55.82 -9.95
CA GLY A 700 -2.10 -57.16 -10.12
C GLY A 700 -1.25 -58.26 -9.46
N PRO A 701 -1.58 -59.54 -9.70
CA PRO A 701 -0.78 -60.66 -9.26
C PRO A 701 0.65 -60.57 -9.82
N VAL A 702 1.65 -60.99 -9.04
CA VAL A 702 3.08 -60.86 -9.38
C VAL A 702 3.39 -61.39 -10.79
N ALA A 703 2.85 -62.55 -11.15
CA ALA A 703 3.06 -63.17 -12.46
C ALA A 703 2.46 -62.34 -13.62
N ALA A 704 1.26 -61.80 -13.43
CA ALA A 704 0.60 -60.99 -14.46
C ALA A 704 1.32 -59.65 -14.68
N VAL A 705 1.81 -59.05 -13.59
CA VAL A 705 2.61 -57.81 -13.67
C VAL A 705 3.97 -58.09 -14.30
N ALA A 706 4.64 -59.20 -13.99
CA ALA A 706 5.90 -59.58 -14.64
C ALA A 706 5.75 -59.77 -16.16
N GLU A 707 4.63 -60.34 -16.62
CA GLU A 707 4.34 -60.45 -18.05
C GLU A 707 4.08 -59.09 -18.70
N LEU A 708 3.40 -58.18 -18.02
CA LEU A 708 3.24 -56.81 -18.48
C LEU A 708 4.60 -56.09 -18.58
N GLU A 709 5.47 -56.22 -17.58
CA GLU A 709 6.82 -55.65 -17.58
C GLU A 709 7.63 -56.13 -18.80
N ARG A 710 7.52 -57.42 -19.17
CA ARG A 710 8.15 -57.97 -20.37
C ARG A 710 7.60 -57.31 -21.65
N ARG A 711 6.27 -57.19 -21.78
CA ARG A 711 5.63 -56.55 -22.96
C ARG A 711 5.99 -55.07 -23.08
N LEU A 712 6.07 -54.35 -21.96
CA LEU A 712 6.47 -52.95 -21.92
C LEU A 712 7.95 -52.80 -22.33
N ALA A 713 8.82 -53.69 -21.85
CA ALA A 713 10.24 -53.71 -22.23
C ALA A 713 10.41 -53.99 -23.74
N GLU A 714 9.66 -54.94 -24.30
CA GLU A 714 9.66 -55.25 -25.73
C GLU A 714 9.17 -54.07 -26.60
N ALA A 715 8.25 -53.27 -26.08
CA ALA A 715 7.75 -52.06 -26.72
C ALA A 715 8.61 -50.81 -26.47
N GLY A 716 9.73 -50.93 -25.73
CA GLY A 716 10.61 -49.79 -25.40
C GLY A 716 9.99 -48.78 -24.43
N VAL A 717 8.95 -49.15 -23.70
CA VAL A 717 8.25 -48.28 -22.75
C VAL A 717 8.96 -48.28 -21.41
N THR A 718 9.19 -47.10 -20.83
CA THR A 718 9.80 -46.96 -19.50
C THR A 718 8.79 -47.30 -18.40
N PHE A 719 9.18 -48.15 -17.46
CA PHE A 719 8.39 -48.51 -16.29
C PHE A 719 9.27 -48.73 -15.06
N ARG A 720 8.67 -48.70 -13.87
CA ARG A 720 9.36 -48.92 -12.59
C ARG A 720 8.45 -49.61 -11.58
N ARG A 721 8.91 -50.74 -11.02
CA ARG A 721 8.24 -51.40 -9.91
C ARG A 721 8.28 -50.52 -8.65
N LEU A 722 7.12 -50.31 -8.04
CA LEU A 722 6.95 -49.51 -6.84
C LEU A 722 7.16 -50.37 -5.59
N ARG A 723 7.75 -49.78 -4.55
CA ARG A 723 7.97 -50.45 -3.25
C ARG A 723 6.70 -50.33 -2.42
N MET A 724 5.70 -51.16 -2.72
CA MET A 724 4.44 -51.22 -1.99
C MET A 724 4.20 -52.64 -1.45
N PRO A 725 3.49 -52.79 -0.31
CA PRO A 725 3.26 -54.08 0.32
C PRO A 725 2.35 -55.00 -0.50
N ALA A 726 1.52 -54.46 -1.39
CA ALA A 726 0.57 -55.21 -2.19
C ALA A 726 0.05 -54.45 -3.42
N ALA A 727 -0.68 -55.16 -4.28
CA ALA A 727 -1.33 -54.65 -5.48
C ALA A 727 -2.64 -53.87 -5.16
N ALA A 728 -2.50 -52.70 -4.53
CA ALA A 728 -3.65 -51.83 -4.23
C ALA A 728 -4.39 -51.37 -5.51
N HIS A 729 -5.69 -51.04 -5.39
CA HIS A 729 -6.55 -50.62 -6.52
C HIS A 729 -6.63 -51.65 -7.66
N SER A 730 -6.70 -52.94 -7.30
CA SER A 730 -6.78 -54.02 -8.28
C SER A 730 -7.70 -55.16 -7.85
N ALA A 731 -8.02 -56.06 -8.80
CA ALA A 731 -8.82 -57.27 -8.56
C ALA A 731 -8.24 -58.20 -7.50
N VAL A 732 -6.96 -58.07 -7.17
CA VAL A 732 -6.31 -58.82 -6.09
C VAL A 732 -6.98 -58.58 -4.72
N LEU A 733 -7.65 -57.44 -4.56
CA LEU A 733 -8.31 -57.07 -3.30
C LEU A 733 -9.73 -57.62 -3.15
N ASP A 734 -10.36 -58.14 -4.20
CA ASP A 734 -11.76 -58.60 -4.18
C ASP A 734 -12.09 -59.53 -2.98
N PRO A 735 -11.21 -60.46 -2.55
CA PRO A 735 -11.47 -61.34 -1.41
C PRO A 735 -11.61 -60.63 -0.05
N VAL A 736 -10.98 -59.45 0.13
CA VAL A 736 -10.95 -58.72 1.42
C VAL A 736 -11.92 -57.55 1.48
N LEU A 737 -12.58 -57.19 0.36
CA LEU A 737 -13.51 -56.05 0.32
C LEU A 737 -14.72 -56.20 1.25
N GLY A 738 -15.19 -57.43 1.45
CA GLY A 738 -16.31 -57.71 2.37
C GLY A 738 -15.95 -57.46 3.84
N GLU A 739 -14.72 -57.81 4.24
CA GLU A 739 -14.20 -57.55 5.59
C GLU A 739 -14.00 -56.04 5.80
N LEU A 740 -13.42 -55.34 4.82
CA LEU A 740 -13.28 -53.87 4.85
C LEU A 740 -14.64 -53.17 4.96
N ALA A 741 -15.66 -53.62 4.22
CA ALA A 741 -17.02 -53.09 4.32
C ALA A 741 -17.61 -53.30 5.73
N GLY A 742 -17.25 -54.39 6.42
CA GLY A 742 -17.60 -54.64 7.82
C GLY A 742 -17.04 -53.55 8.75
N HIS A 743 -15.75 -53.24 8.62
CA HIS A 743 -15.10 -52.18 9.39
C HIS A 743 -15.67 -50.79 9.08
N LEU A 744 -15.92 -50.49 7.80
CA LEU A 744 -16.53 -49.21 7.39
C LEU A 744 -17.91 -48.98 8.00
N ARG A 745 -18.75 -50.01 8.14
CA ARG A 745 -20.07 -49.89 8.79
C ARG A 745 -20.01 -49.57 10.28
N SER A 746 -18.86 -49.81 10.93
CA SER A 746 -18.67 -49.48 12.34
C SER A 746 -18.31 -48.00 12.57
N ALA A 747 -17.94 -47.27 11.51
CA ALA A 747 -17.66 -45.84 11.56
C ALA A 747 -18.87 -45.04 11.06
N PRO A 748 -19.32 -44.00 11.78
CA PRO A 748 -20.36 -43.09 11.30
C PRO A 748 -19.80 -42.16 10.22
N LEU A 749 -20.02 -42.51 8.95
CA LEU A 749 -19.62 -41.68 7.80
C LEU A 749 -20.50 -40.43 7.70
N ARG A 750 -19.88 -39.25 7.61
CA ARG A 750 -20.57 -37.95 7.63
C ARG A 750 -20.37 -37.17 6.33
N PRO A 751 -21.29 -36.24 5.99
CA PRO A 751 -21.06 -35.28 4.91
C PRO A 751 -19.83 -34.40 5.17
N PRO A 752 -19.04 -34.05 4.14
CA PRO A 752 -17.86 -33.22 4.27
C PRO A 752 -18.21 -31.75 4.52
N ARG A 753 -17.51 -31.11 5.46
CA ARG A 753 -17.58 -29.66 5.75
C ARG A 753 -16.59 -28.85 4.89
N ILE A 754 -15.47 -29.47 4.54
CA ILE A 754 -14.48 -28.93 3.60
C ILE A 754 -14.53 -29.80 2.36
N ARG A 755 -14.62 -29.18 1.18
CA ARG A 755 -14.73 -29.93 -0.06
C ARG A 755 -13.42 -30.63 -0.39
N TYR A 756 -13.53 -31.86 -0.88
CA TYR A 756 -12.40 -32.59 -1.41
C TYR A 756 -12.79 -33.30 -2.71
N VAL A 757 -11.80 -33.58 -3.56
CA VAL A 757 -11.97 -34.31 -4.81
C VAL A 757 -11.73 -35.79 -4.54
N THR A 758 -12.69 -36.64 -4.89
CA THR A 758 -12.55 -38.08 -4.69
C THR A 758 -11.78 -38.74 -5.83
N ASN A 759 -10.90 -39.67 -5.51
CA ASN A 759 -10.10 -40.44 -6.46
C ASN A 759 -10.94 -41.36 -7.35
N VAL A 760 -12.15 -41.72 -6.94
CA VAL A 760 -13.01 -42.65 -7.69
C VAL A 760 -13.47 -42.02 -9.01
N THR A 761 -13.95 -40.78 -8.95
CA THR A 761 -14.48 -40.07 -10.11
C THR A 761 -13.48 -39.06 -10.68
N GLY A 762 -12.56 -38.55 -9.85
CA GLY A 762 -11.76 -37.39 -10.20
C GLY A 762 -12.56 -36.08 -10.18
N ASP A 763 -13.69 -36.07 -9.46
CA ASP A 763 -14.58 -34.90 -9.30
C ASP A 763 -14.87 -34.65 -7.80
N TRP A 764 -15.50 -33.53 -7.47
CA TRP A 764 -15.90 -33.19 -6.11
C TRP A 764 -16.70 -34.30 -5.45
N ALA A 765 -16.30 -34.70 -4.24
CA ALA A 765 -17.04 -35.68 -3.46
C ALA A 765 -18.40 -35.11 -3.07
N THR A 766 -19.48 -35.84 -3.38
CA THR A 766 -20.83 -35.50 -2.92
C THR A 766 -21.08 -36.04 -1.51
N ASP A 767 -22.02 -35.43 -0.78
CA ASP A 767 -22.44 -35.89 0.56
C ASP A 767 -22.83 -37.37 0.57
N ALA A 768 -23.53 -37.81 -0.48
CA ALA A 768 -23.96 -39.19 -0.64
C ALA A 768 -22.78 -40.16 -0.86
N GLN A 769 -21.76 -39.75 -1.62
CA GLN A 769 -20.56 -40.56 -1.81
C GLN A 769 -19.74 -40.64 -0.53
N ALA A 770 -19.46 -39.50 0.11
CA ALA A 770 -18.67 -39.47 1.34
C ALA A 770 -19.30 -40.29 2.47
N GLY A 771 -20.64 -40.27 2.57
CA GLY A 771 -21.44 -41.02 3.53
C GLY A 771 -21.67 -42.51 3.19
N SER A 772 -21.17 -43.02 2.06
CA SER A 772 -21.46 -44.38 1.57
C SER A 772 -20.30 -45.35 1.81
N VAL A 773 -20.62 -46.51 2.42
CA VAL A 773 -19.66 -47.63 2.56
C VAL A 773 -19.24 -48.16 1.20
N GLU A 774 -20.16 -48.24 0.25
CA GLU A 774 -19.93 -48.71 -1.11
C GLU A 774 -18.91 -47.83 -1.84
N HIS A 775 -18.96 -46.50 -1.60
CA HIS A 775 -17.98 -45.57 -2.14
C HIS A 775 -16.57 -45.83 -1.60
N TRP A 776 -16.40 -46.04 -0.29
CA TRP A 776 -15.07 -46.31 0.31
C TRP A 776 -14.50 -47.68 -0.07
N VAL A 777 -15.37 -48.67 -0.30
CA VAL A 777 -14.99 -49.96 -0.90
C VAL A 777 -14.54 -49.75 -2.35
N ALA A 778 -15.31 -48.98 -3.14
CA ALA A 778 -14.95 -48.62 -4.50
C ALA A 778 -13.61 -47.85 -4.55
N HIS A 779 -13.40 -46.88 -3.67
CA HIS A 779 -12.15 -46.13 -3.51
C HIS A 779 -10.95 -47.06 -3.29
N THR A 780 -11.12 -48.13 -2.50
CA THR A 780 -10.03 -49.08 -2.25
C THR A 780 -9.74 -49.99 -3.47
N ARG A 781 -10.75 -50.25 -4.31
CA ARG A 781 -10.69 -51.22 -5.41
C ARG A 781 -10.45 -50.60 -6.79
N GLN A 782 -10.98 -49.41 -7.05
CA GLN A 782 -11.03 -48.76 -8.36
C GLN A 782 -9.83 -47.83 -8.59
N THR A 783 -9.66 -47.42 -9.84
CA THR A 783 -8.58 -46.54 -10.31
C THR A 783 -8.59 -45.19 -9.60
N VAL A 784 -7.42 -44.74 -9.16
CA VAL A 784 -7.21 -43.37 -8.67
C VAL A 784 -7.14 -42.38 -9.84
N ARG A 785 -8.15 -41.52 -9.97
CA ARG A 785 -8.29 -40.47 -11.00
C ARG A 785 -7.60 -39.16 -10.61
N PHE A 786 -6.34 -39.21 -10.20
CA PHE A 786 -5.62 -38.03 -9.68
C PHE A 786 -5.48 -36.91 -10.72
N ALA A 787 -5.12 -37.23 -11.97
CA ALA A 787 -4.95 -36.23 -13.03
C ALA A 787 -6.26 -35.53 -13.43
N ASP A 788 -7.39 -36.23 -13.34
CA ASP A 788 -8.71 -35.65 -13.53
C ASP A 788 -9.03 -34.73 -12.35
N GLY A 789 -8.81 -35.23 -11.12
CA GLY A 789 -9.10 -34.47 -9.91
C GLY A 789 -8.29 -33.19 -9.71
N VAL A 790 -7.02 -33.16 -10.13
CA VAL A 790 -6.22 -31.93 -10.12
C VAL A 790 -6.81 -30.89 -11.08
N ARG A 791 -7.32 -31.30 -12.25
CA ARG A 791 -7.96 -30.38 -13.20
C ARG A 791 -9.25 -29.80 -12.61
N THR A 792 -10.10 -30.64 -12.03
CA THR A 792 -11.31 -30.17 -11.32
C THR A 792 -10.98 -29.21 -10.17
N LEU A 793 -9.92 -29.49 -9.42
CA LEU A 793 -9.47 -28.62 -8.34
C LEU A 793 -8.96 -27.27 -8.87
N TRP A 794 -8.30 -27.26 -10.03
CA TRP A 794 -7.71 -26.08 -10.64
C TRP A 794 -8.73 -25.09 -11.20
N GLU A 795 -9.83 -25.60 -11.77
CA GLU A 795 -10.96 -24.80 -12.30
C GLU A 795 -11.55 -23.82 -11.27
N ARG A 796 -11.31 -24.08 -9.98
CA ARG A 796 -11.76 -23.24 -8.87
C ARG A 796 -10.74 -22.16 -8.50
N GLY A 797 -10.48 -21.27 -9.44
CA GLY A 797 -9.70 -20.04 -9.17
C GLY A 797 -8.20 -20.26 -9.04
N ASN A 798 -7.63 -21.29 -9.67
CA ASN A 798 -6.19 -21.54 -9.76
C ASN A 798 -5.50 -21.52 -8.37
N PRO A 799 -5.88 -22.43 -7.46
CA PRO A 799 -5.44 -22.39 -6.08
C PRO A 799 -3.92 -22.56 -5.93
N VAL A 800 -3.39 -22.10 -4.79
CA VAL A 800 -2.03 -22.46 -4.34
C VAL A 800 -2.06 -23.93 -3.93
N LEU A 801 -1.20 -24.75 -4.55
CA LEU A 801 -1.15 -26.19 -4.29
C LEU A 801 -0.13 -26.47 -3.18
N VAL A 802 -0.58 -27.03 -2.06
CA VAL A 802 0.25 -27.31 -0.89
C VAL A 802 0.33 -28.81 -0.66
N GLU A 803 1.49 -29.41 -0.88
CA GLU A 803 1.70 -30.84 -0.62
C GLU A 803 1.97 -31.05 0.87
N ILE A 804 1.02 -31.72 1.53
CA ILE A 804 1.04 -32.01 2.96
C ILE A 804 1.72 -33.36 3.17
N GLY A 805 3.06 -33.37 3.26
CA GLY A 805 3.81 -34.60 3.43
C GLY A 805 5.20 -34.57 2.77
N PRO A 806 5.92 -35.69 2.79
CA PRO A 806 7.29 -35.76 2.30
C PRO A 806 7.44 -35.48 0.80
N GLY A 807 8.20 -34.44 0.45
CA GLY A 807 8.61 -34.14 -0.93
C GLY A 807 7.57 -33.37 -1.74
N ASP A 808 7.70 -33.48 -3.07
CA ASP A 808 6.99 -32.66 -4.06
C ASP A 808 6.40 -33.54 -5.19
N THR A 809 6.07 -34.80 -4.86
CA THR A 809 5.69 -35.79 -5.88
C THR A 809 4.33 -35.44 -6.48
N LEU A 810 3.36 -35.08 -5.64
CA LEU A 810 2.04 -34.69 -6.12
C LEU A 810 2.08 -33.35 -6.84
N LEU A 811 2.92 -32.41 -6.42
CA LEU A 811 3.11 -31.13 -7.12
C LEU A 811 3.64 -31.34 -8.55
N LYS A 812 4.64 -32.22 -8.73
CA LYS A 812 5.16 -32.57 -10.06
C LYS A 812 4.10 -33.22 -10.96
N LEU A 813 3.30 -34.12 -10.39
CA LEU A 813 2.19 -34.75 -11.11
C LEU A 813 1.10 -33.74 -11.47
N ALA A 814 0.78 -32.83 -10.55
CA ALA A 814 -0.19 -31.77 -10.78
C ALA A 814 0.26 -30.81 -11.90
N GLY A 815 1.52 -30.36 -11.87
CA GLY A 815 2.08 -29.54 -12.94
C GLY A 815 2.04 -30.24 -14.31
N ALA A 816 2.36 -31.54 -14.37
CA ALA A 816 2.25 -32.32 -15.60
C ALA A 816 0.81 -32.48 -16.09
N ALA A 817 -0.17 -32.55 -15.19
CA ALA A 817 -1.60 -32.66 -15.53
C ALA A 817 -2.20 -31.33 -16.03
N LEU A 818 -1.70 -30.20 -15.53
CA LEU A 818 -2.16 -28.85 -15.89
C LEU A 818 -1.43 -28.26 -17.11
N GLY A 819 -0.22 -28.74 -17.40
CA GLY A 819 0.61 -28.30 -18.52
C GLY A 819 1.54 -27.13 -18.17
N GLU A 820 2.58 -26.93 -19.00
CA GLU A 820 3.66 -25.94 -18.75
C GLU A 820 3.20 -24.48 -18.77
N GLN A 821 2.04 -24.19 -19.37
CA GLN A 821 1.46 -22.85 -19.47
C GLN A 821 0.75 -22.42 -18.17
N ALA A 822 0.48 -23.36 -17.25
CA ALA A 822 -0.16 -23.05 -15.98
C ALA A 822 0.87 -22.46 -14.99
N ALA A 823 0.65 -21.23 -14.55
CA ALA A 823 1.43 -20.57 -13.49
C ALA A 823 1.10 -21.17 -12.10
N VAL A 824 1.47 -22.43 -11.90
CA VAL A 824 1.21 -23.20 -10.67
C VAL A 824 2.14 -22.71 -9.56
N VAL A 825 1.54 -22.28 -8.45
CA VAL A 825 2.29 -22.01 -7.22
C VAL A 825 2.22 -23.26 -6.34
N GLY A 826 3.31 -24.05 -6.36
CA GLY A 826 3.47 -25.24 -5.53
C GLY A 826 4.22 -24.96 -4.23
N VAL A 827 3.77 -25.56 -3.12
CA VAL A 827 4.37 -25.43 -1.80
C VAL A 827 4.61 -26.81 -1.19
N THR A 828 5.86 -27.11 -0.87
CA THR A 828 6.26 -28.35 -0.18
C THR A 828 6.42 -28.09 1.31
N THR A 829 5.82 -28.93 2.15
CA THR A 829 5.80 -28.74 3.62
C THR A 829 6.83 -29.58 4.37
N MET A 830 7.43 -30.58 3.73
CA MET A 830 8.41 -31.49 4.31
C MET A 830 9.41 -31.98 3.27
N ARG A 831 10.65 -32.25 3.67
CA ARG A 831 11.70 -32.64 2.73
C ARG A 831 11.38 -33.95 2.03
N HIS A 832 11.95 -34.12 0.83
CA HIS A 832 11.99 -35.41 0.16
C HIS A 832 12.98 -36.36 0.87
N ALA A 833 12.70 -37.67 0.87
CA ALA A 833 13.52 -38.69 1.57
C ALA A 833 15.03 -38.68 1.22
N LYS A 834 15.39 -38.20 0.02
CA LYS A 834 16.78 -38.09 -0.47
C LYS A 834 17.45 -36.73 -0.22
N ALA A 835 16.71 -35.77 0.32
CA ALA A 835 17.23 -34.43 0.62
C ALA A 835 17.80 -34.39 2.04
N GLU A 836 18.87 -33.61 2.23
CA GLU A 836 19.53 -33.41 3.52
C GLU A 836 18.97 -32.23 4.31
N SER A 837 18.13 -31.39 3.69
CA SER A 837 17.52 -30.22 4.33
C SER A 837 16.70 -30.59 5.57
N PRO A 838 16.83 -29.90 6.71
CA PRO A 838 16.00 -30.16 7.90
C PRO A 838 14.51 -29.88 7.65
N ASP A 839 13.60 -30.64 8.26
CA ASP A 839 12.15 -30.49 8.06
C ASP A 839 11.63 -29.12 8.54
N GLY A 840 12.22 -28.58 9.61
CA GLY A 840 11.91 -27.24 10.10
C GLY A 840 12.26 -26.14 9.10
N GLN A 841 13.33 -26.34 8.32
CA GLN A 841 13.70 -25.43 7.23
C GLN A 841 12.64 -25.44 6.13
N VAL A 842 12.21 -26.64 5.72
CA VAL A 842 11.24 -26.81 4.64
C VAL A 842 9.89 -26.22 5.05
N LEU A 843 9.44 -26.46 6.28
CA LEU A 843 8.21 -25.85 6.79
C LEU A 843 8.30 -24.32 6.85
N ALA A 844 9.40 -23.75 7.34
CA ALA A 844 9.58 -22.30 7.36
C ALA A 844 9.60 -21.71 5.94
N ALA A 845 10.27 -22.36 4.99
CA ALA A 845 10.24 -21.98 3.59
C ALA A 845 8.84 -22.10 2.97
N ALA A 846 8.05 -23.10 3.38
CA ALA A 846 6.66 -23.27 2.98
C ALA A 846 5.80 -22.09 3.42
N LEU A 847 5.91 -21.66 4.68
CA LEU A 847 5.20 -20.48 5.22
C LEU A 847 5.61 -19.21 4.47
N GLY A 848 6.89 -19.05 4.17
CA GLY A 848 7.38 -17.94 3.34
C GLY A 848 6.81 -17.95 1.92
N ARG A 849 6.75 -19.12 1.27
CA ARG A 849 6.18 -19.26 -0.08
C ARG A 849 4.67 -19.01 -0.08
N LEU A 850 3.95 -19.44 0.96
CA LEU A 850 2.52 -19.15 1.15
C LEU A 850 2.27 -17.65 1.31
N TRP A 851 3.05 -16.97 2.14
CA TRP A 851 2.99 -15.51 2.27
C TRP A 851 3.28 -14.79 0.96
N SER A 852 4.29 -15.24 0.23
CA SER A 852 4.60 -14.69 -1.10
C SER A 852 3.44 -14.84 -2.07
N ALA A 853 2.67 -15.95 -1.96
CA ALA A 853 1.50 -16.20 -2.78
C ALA A 853 0.23 -15.45 -2.35
N GLY A 854 0.30 -14.59 -1.33
CA GLY A 854 -0.83 -13.83 -0.82
C GLY A 854 -1.64 -14.52 0.28
N VAL A 855 -1.17 -15.67 0.80
CA VAL A 855 -1.82 -16.38 1.92
C VAL A 855 -1.27 -15.81 3.23
N ALA A 856 -2.14 -15.38 4.15
CA ALA A 856 -1.74 -14.85 5.46
C ALA A 856 -1.19 -15.97 6.40
N ALA A 857 0.04 -16.43 6.11
CA ALA A 857 0.62 -17.66 6.66
C ALA A 857 1.83 -17.43 7.58
N LEU A 858 2.19 -16.18 7.89
CA LEU A 858 3.31 -15.92 8.79
C LEU A 858 2.85 -15.95 10.24
N PRO A 859 3.52 -16.72 11.11
CA PRO A 859 3.12 -16.84 12.51
C PRO A 859 3.33 -15.51 13.23
N GLU A 860 2.40 -15.19 14.13
CA GLU A 860 2.66 -14.16 15.13
C GLU A 860 3.86 -14.58 16.01
N PRO A 861 4.67 -13.61 16.45
CA PRO A 861 5.77 -13.89 17.36
C PRO A 861 5.25 -14.37 18.71
N ASP A 862 5.95 -15.35 19.31
CA ASP A 862 5.63 -15.85 20.64
C ASP A 862 5.73 -14.69 21.66
N PRO A 863 4.67 -14.39 22.44
CA PRO A 863 4.69 -13.33 23.44
C PRO A 863 5.86 -13.44 24.43
N ALA A 864 6.35 -14.66 24.68
CA ALA A 864 7.52 -14.89 25.54
C ALA A 864 8.84 -14.35 24.95
N GLU A 865 8.92 -14.17 23.62
CA GLU A 865 10.12 -13.63 22.95
C GLU A 865 10.27 -12.12 23.15
N GLN A 866 9.19 -11.43 23.53
CA GLN A 866 9.14 -9.98 23.74
C GLN A 866 9.75 -9.24 22.54
N VAL A 867 9.25 -9.55 21.34
CA VAL A 867 9.71 -8.91 20.12
C VAL A 867 9.34 -7.43 20.11
N ARG A 868 10.14 -6.63 19.43
CA ARG A 868 9.93 -5.19 19.31
C ARG A 868 10.23 -4.72 17.88
N PRO A 869 9.59 -3.66 17.39
CA PRO A 869 9.97 -3.04 16.14
C PRO A 869 11.42 -2.54 16.21
N VAL A 870 12.20 -2.79 15.16
CA VAL A 870 13.59 -2.34 15.06
C VAL A 870 13.82 -1.55 13.78
N PRO A 871 14.77 -0.60 13.75
CA PRO A 871 15.08 0.13 12.53
C PRO A 871 15.61 -0.81 11.46
N LEU A 872 14.90 -0.83 10.34
CA LEU A 872 15.30 -1.50 9.11
C LEU A 872 15.51 -0.45 8.01
N PRO A 873 16.32 -0.76 6.98
CA PRO A 873 16.46 0.12 5.83
C PRO A 873 15.10 0.49 5.22
N GLY A 874 14.99 1.72 4.71
CA GLY A 874 13.82 2.16 3.97
C GLY A 874 13.71 1.52 2.59
N TYR A 875 12.58 1.71 1.92
CA TYR A 875 12.27 1.15 0.62
C TYR A 875 13.32 1.49 -0.46
N ALA A 876 13.82 0.46 -1.13
CA ALA A 876 14.77 0.56 -2.22
C ALA A 876 14.05 0.96 -3.53
N PHE A 877 13.77 2.27 -3.66
CA PHE A 877 13.20 2.87 -4.87
C PHE A 877 13.94 2.47 -6.16
N ASP A 878 13.20 2.06 -7.19
CA ASP A 878 13.69 1.73 -8.53
C ASP A 878 13.84 3.01 -9.35
N ARG A 879 14.85 3.80 -8.99
CA ARG A 879 14.99 5.16 -9.49
C ARG A 879 15.46 5.20 -10.94
N ARG A 880 14.71 5.90 -11.79
CA ARG A 880 15.05 6.19 -13.20
C ARG A 880 15.32 7.68 -13.38
N ARG A 881 16.04 8.03 -14.44
CA ARG A 881 16.36 9.43 -14.77
C ARG A 881 15.15 10.15 -15.35
N TYR A 882 14.78 11.28 -14.75
CA TYR A 882 13.76 12.21 -15.21
C TYR A 882 14.31 13.64 -15.16
N TRP A 883 14.62 14.17 -16.34
CA TRP A 883 15.26 15.48 -16.47
C TRP A 883 14.91 16.13 -17.81
N ILE A 884 14.85 17.45 -17.79
CA ILE A 884 14.70 18.29 -18.96
C ILE A 884 15.97 19.13 -19.08
N ASP A 885 16.67 19.02 -20.21
CA ASP A 885 17.91 19.73 -20.44
C ASP A 885 17.65 21.22 -20.71
N ALA A 886 18.52 22.09 -20.17
CA ALA A 886 18.47 23.52 -20.42
C ALA A 886 18.86 23.82 -21.88
N PRO A 887 18.33 24.90 -22.50
CA PRO A 887 18.69 25.27 -23.86
C PRO A 887 20.20 25.49 -24.02
N GLY A 888 20.84 24.78 -24.96
CA GLY A 888 22.27 24.91 -25.26
C GLY A 888 23.20 24.00 -24.44
N ALA A 889 22.69 23.18 -23.52
CA ALA A 889 23.49 22.17 -22.83
C ALA A 889 24.00 21.09 -23.79
N ARG A 890 25.27 20.68 -23.66
CA ARG A 890 25.78 19.47 -24.34
C ARG A 890 25.37 18.24 -23.53
N PRO A 891 24.79 17.19 -24.13
CA PRO A 891 24.47 15.98 -23.40
C PRO A 891 25.75 15.36 -22.82
N ALA A 892 25.82 15.22 -21.50
CA ALA A 892 26.94 14.57 -20.82
C ALA A 892 27.02 13.09 -21.26
N GLY A 893 28.25 12.63 -21.52
CA GLY A 893 28.56 11.31 -22.11
C GLY A 893 27.80 10.16 -21.47
N ALA A 894 26.93 9.53 -22.27
CA ALA A 894 26.35 8.24 -21.97
C ALA A 894 27.45 7.18 -22.04
N ALA A 895 27.82 6.61 -20.89
CA ALA A 895 28.46 5.30 -20.87
C ALA A 895 27.41 4.26 -21.29
N ASP A 896 27.59 3.70 -22.48
CA ASP A 896 26.91 2.53 -23.08
C ASP A 896 25.51 2.19 -22.53
N GLY A 897 24.57 3.10 -22.75
CA GLY A 897 23.16 2.80 -22.99
C GLY A 897 22.81 3.32 -24.38
N PRO A 898 21.92 2.67 -25.15
CA PRO A 898 21.68 3.07 -26.53
C PRO A 898 21.28 4.56 -26.57
N ALA A 899 21.99 5.31 -27.42
CA ALA A 899 21.83 6.75 -27.60
C ALA A 899 20.35 7.13 -27.68
N GLY A 900 19.96 8.11 -26.86
CA GLY A 900 18.60 8.64 -26.82
C GLY A 900 18.12 9.07 -28.20
N THR A 901 17.34 8.19 -28.84
CA THR A 901 16.28 8.55 -29.78
C THR A 901 15.38 9.59 -29.10
N PRO A 902 14.76 10.54 -29.86
CA PRO A 902 13.81 11.49 -29.27
C PRO A 902 12.81 10.70 -28.42
N ALA A 903 12.63 11.12 -27.16
CA ALA A 903 11.90 10.41 -26.11
C ALA A 903 10.85 9.45 -26.71
N GLY A 904 11.18 8.16 -26.71
CA GLY A 904 10.22 7.13 -27.03
C GLY A 904 9.05 7.27 -26.07
N ARG A 905 7.84 7.29 -26.61
CA ARG A 905 6.63 7.24 -25.80
C ARG A 905 6.67 5.94 -24.97
N SER A 906 6.14 5.98 -23.74
CA SER A 906 6.09 4.79 -22.89
C SER A 906 5.09 3.77 -23.46
N PRO A 907 5.34 2.46 -23.38
CA PRO A 907 4.35 1.48 -23.84
C PRO A 907 3.03 1.66 -23.11
N ARG A 908 1.92 1.41 -23.82
CA ARG A 908 0.56 1.41 -23.26
C ARG A 908 0.53 0.72 -21.88
N PRO A 909 0.07 1.38 -20.80
CA PRO A 909 -0.06 0.76 -19.49
C PRO A 909 -1.03 -0.42 -19.55
N TYR A 910 -0.96 -1.33 -18.58
CA TYR A 910 -1.90 -2.44 -18.52
C TYR A 910 -3.31 -1.90 -18.21
N LEU A 911 -4.15 -1.90 -19.23
CA LEU A 911 -5.58 -1.57 -19.14
C LEU A 911 -6.38 -2.85 -19.35
N THR A 912 -7.49 -2.99 -18.61
CA THR A 912 -8.45 -4.11 -18.78
C THR A 912 -9.14 -4.09 -20.15
N THR A 913 -9.16 -2.93 -20.81
CA THR A 913 -9.67 -2.76 -22.17
C THR A 913 -8.72 -3.37 -23.18
N GLU A 914 -9.22 -4.16 -24.13
CA GLU A 914 -8.41 -4.68 -25.24
C GLU A 914 -7.91 -3.54 -26.13
N GLN A 915 -6.64 -3.59 -26.54
CA GLN A 915 -6.04 -2.55 -27.37
C GLN A 915 -6.59 -2.64 -28.81
N VAL A 916 -7.49 -1.72 -29.18
CA VAL A 916 -8.01 -1.62 -30.55
C VAL A 916 -7.23 -0.55 -31.33
N PRO A 917 -6.42 -0.90 -32.34
CA PRO A 917 -5.65 0.09 -33.09
C PRO A 917 -6.56 1.04 -33.90
N PRO A 918 -6.13 2.29 -34.17
CA PRO A 918 -6.89 3.22 -35.01
C PRO A 918 -7.09 2.67 -36.42
N ARG A 919 -8.33 2.73 -36.92
CA ARG A 919 -8.76 2.12 -38.20
C ARG A 919 -8.97 3.16 -39.29
N THR A 920 -9.31 4.40 -38.92
CA THR A 920 -9.55 5.52 -39.84
C THR A 920 -8.43 6.56 -39.77
N PRO A 921 -8.19 7.36 -40.84
CA PRO A 921 -7.21 8.44 -40.80
C PRO A 921 -7.47 9.46 -39.68
N LEU A 922 -8.73 9.68 -39.31
CA LEU A 922 -9.13 10.58 -38.22
C LEU A 922 -8.84 9.98 -36.84
N GLU A 923 -9.14 8.70 -36.64
CA GLU A 923 -8.75 7.95 -35.43
C GLU A 923 -7.22 7.93 -35.28
N GLN A 924 -6.49 7.74 -36.37
CA GLN A 924 -5.04 7.68 -36.36
C GLN A 924 -4.43 9.04 -36.00
N ALA A 925 -4.92 10.13 -36.61
CA ALA A 925 -4.49 11.49 -36.27
C ALA A 925 -4.87 11.89 -34.83
N ALA A 926 -6.04 11.49 -34.34
CA ALA A 926 -6.46 11.80 -32.96
C ALA A 926 -5.61 11.00 -31.95
N THR A 927 -5.41 9.71 -32.19
CA THR A 927 -4.56 8.85 -31.37
C THR A 927 -3.12 9.38 -31.33
N GLU A 928 -2.54 9.80 -32.46
CA GLU A 928 -1.20 10.39 -32.50
C GLU A 928 -1.06 11.65 -31.63
N VAL A 929 -2.12 12.46 -31.54
CA VAL A 929 -2.16 13.65 -30.67
C VAL A 929 -2.32 13.23 -29.20
N TRP A 930 -3.14 12.22 -28.89
CA TRP A 930 -3.26 11.64 -27.55
C TRP A 930 -1.92 11.09 -27.07
N GLU A 931 -1.27 10.29 -27.89
CA GLU A 931 0.03 9.70 -27.64
C GLU A 931 1.11 10.78 -27.44
N ALA A 932 1.02 11.91 -28.17
CA ALA A 932 1.92 13.04 -28.01
C ALA A 932 1.66 13.88 -26.74
N VAL A 933 0.44 13.88 -26.21
CA VAL A 933 0.07 14.64 -25.00
C VAL A 933 0.32 13.81 -23.74
N LEU A 934 0.02 12.52 -23.79
CA LEU A 934 0.16 11.58 -22.67
C LEU A 934 1.56 10.95 -22.62
N GLY A 935 2.30 10.95 -23.74
CA GLY A 935 3.62 10.32 -23.82
C GLY A 935 3.55 8.80 -23.78
N VAL A 936 2.46 8.21 -24.28
CA VAL A 936 2.20 6.76 -24.33
C VAL A 936 2.13 6.32 -25.79
N GLU A 937 2.75 5.20 -26.18
CA GLU A 937 2.64 4.59 -27.51
C GLU A 937 1.68 3.41 -27.53
N GLY A 938 1.05 3.19 -28.67
CA GLY A 938 0.09 2.12 -28.86
C GLY A 938 -1.25 2.43 -28.21
N ILE A 939 -1.66 3.69 -28.08
CA ILE A 939 -2.99 4.02 -27.56
C ILE A 939 -4.05 3.43 -28.51
N GLY A 940 -4.94 2.62 -27.96
CA GLY A 940 -6.10 2.12 -28.67
C GLY A 940 -7.22 3.16 -28.74
N VAL A 941 -8.08 3.07 -29.75
CA VAL A 941 -9.17 4.05 -29.94
C VAL A 941 -10.21 4.04 -28.82
N ASP A 942 -10.27 2.94 -28.06
CA ASP A 942 -11.18 2.72 -26.94
C ASP A 942 -10.49 2.90 -25.57
N ASP A 943 -9.21 3.30 -25.56
CA ASP A 943 -8.51 3.56 -24.31
C ASP A 943 -9.05 4.83 -23.65
N ASN A 944 -9.30 4.73 -22.35
CA ASN A 944 -9.78 5.86 -21.57
C ASN A 944 -8.64 6.83 -21.27
N PHE A 945 -8.87 8.12 -21.55
CA PHE A 945 -7.94 9.21 -21.34
C PHE A 945 -7.38 9.27 -19.91
N PHE A 946 -8.23 9.05 -18.90
CA PHE A 946 -7.83 9.15 -17.49
C PHE A 946 -7.05 7.93 -17.03
N ASP A 947 -7.42 6.74 -17.50
CA ASP A 947 -6.72 5.49 -17.19
C ASP A 947 -5.31 5.46 -17.80
N LEU A 948 -5.10 6.22 -18.88
CA LEU A 948 -3.79 6.47 -19.50
C LEU A 948 -2.95 7.54 -18.75
N GLY A 949 -3.39 8.01 -17.58
CA GLY A 949 -2.73 9.05 -16.81
C GLY A 949 -3.09 10.48 -17.23
N GLY A 950 -4.23 10.66 -17.90
CA GLY A 950 -4.78 11.99 -18.21
C GLY A 950 -5.40 12.65 -16.97
N ASP A 951 -5.22 13.96 -16.85
CA ASP A 951 -5.84 14.82 -15.83
C ASP A 951 -6.59 15.99 -16.49
N SER A 952 -7.27 16.83 -15.70
CA SER A 952 -8.04 17.97 -16.23
C SER A 952 -7.20 18.95 -17.04
N MET A 953 -5.93 19.17 -16.68
CA MET A 953 -5.02 20.07 -17.40
C MET A 953 -4.53 19.41 -18.70
N ARG A 954 -4.15 18.14 -18.67
CA ARG A 954 -3.83 17.37 -19.87
C ARG A 954 -5.03 17.29 -20.83
N GLY A 955 -6.25 17.22 -20.31
CA GLY A 955 -7.47 17.25 -21.13
C GLY A 955 -7.66 18.57 -21.87
N VAL A 956 -7.36 19.70 -21.23
CA VAL A 956 -7.38 21.01 -21.93
C VAL A 956 -6.24 21.12 -22.95
N LEU A 957 -5.05 20.60 -22.65
CA LEU A 957 -3.94 20.53 -23.62
C LEU A 957 -4.27 19.66 -24.82
N LEU A 958 -4.90 18.52 -24.57
CA LEU A 958 -5.29 17.56 -25.58
C LEU A 958 -6.29 18.18 -26.57
N THR A 959 -7.36 18.77 -26.06
CA THR A 959 -8.35 19.47 -26.90
C THR A 959 -7.76 20.65 -27.64
N GLY A 960 -6.85 21.40 -27.01
CA GLY A 960 -6.10 22.48 -27.67
C GLY A 960 -5.26 21.98 -28.85
N ARG A 961 -4.51 20.88 -28.69
CA ARG A 961 -3.70 20.30 -29.76
C ARG A 961 -4.52 19.63 -30.86
N LEU A 962 -5.62 18.96 -30.51
CA LEU A 962 -6.56 18.39 -31.49
C LEU A 962 -7.13 19.48 -32.40
N ARG A 963 -7.42 20.67 -31.84
CA ARG A 963 -7.87 21.84 -32.59
C ARG A 963 -6.76 22.44 -33.44
N GLU A 964 -5.57 22.68 -32.87
CA GLU A 964 -4.41 23.23 -33.60
C GLU A 964 -4.00 22.35 -34.79
N ALA A 965 -4.06 21.02 -34.63
CA ALA A 965 -3.74 20.06 -35.68
C ALA A 965 -4.88 19.86 -36.71
N GLY A 966 -6.03 20.52 -36.54
CA GLY A 966 -7.19 20.39 -37.43
C GLY A 966 -7.83 18.99 -37.40
N VAL A 967 -7.63 18.24 -36.31
CA VAL A 967 -8.12 16.86 -36.16
C VAL A 967 -9.53 16.86 -35.57
N LEU A 968 -9.74 17.51 -34.41
CA LEU A 968 -11.05 17.64 -33.77
C LEU A 968 -11.17 19.00 -33.08
N ASP A 969 -12.36 19.62 -33.16
CA ASP A 969 -12.69 20.84 -32.39
C ASP A 969 -13.79 20.53 -31.37
N VAL A 970 -13.37 20.17 -30.16
CA VAL A 970 -14.25 19.77 -29.04
C VAL A 970 -13.84 20.49 -27.76
N PRO A 971 -14.80 20.92 -26.91
CA PRO A 971 -14.48 21.54 -25.63
C PRO A 971 -13.84 20.52 -24.67
N ALA A 972 -12.97 20.96 -23.76
CA ALA A 972 -12.31 20.07 -22.79
C ALA A 972 -13.30 19.25 -21.93
N ALA A 973 -14.48 19.80 -21.64
CA ALA A 973 -15.56 19.08 -20.96
C ALA A 973 -16.05 17.84 -21.72
N ALA A 974 -15.87 17.77 -23.05
CA ALA A 974 -16.23 16.60 -23.85
C ALA A 974 -15.35 15.38 -23.54
N LEU A 975 -14.12 15.56 -23.02
CA LEU A 975 -13.28 14.43 -22.56
C LEU A 975 -13.86 13.76 -21.31
N LEU A 976 -14.67 14.46 -20.51
CA LEU A 976 -15.31 13.86 -19.33
C LEU A 976 -16.49 12.94 -19.72
N SER A 977 -17.18 13.25 -20.82
CA SER A 977 -18.36 12.50 -21.30
C SER A 977 -18.05 11.56 -22.48
N ALA A 978 -16.91 11.75 -23.14
CA ALA A 978 -16.39 10.92 -24.22
C ALA A 978 -14.87 10.71 -24.04
N PRO A 979 -14.44 9.96 -23.00
CA PRO A 979 -13.05 9.84 -22.61
C PRO A 979 -12.22 8.90 -23.49
N THR A 980 -12.65 8.56 -24.71
CA THR A 980 -11.90 7.71 -25.65
C THR A 980 -11.80 8.38 -27.02
N VAL A 981 -10.79 8.03 -27.82
CA VAL A 981 -10.62 8.59 -29.18
C VAL A 981 -11.86 8.32 -30.04
N ALA A 982 -12.37 7.08 -30.03
CA ALA A 982 -13.55 6.69 -30.79
C ALA A 982 -14.78 7.50 -30.39
N ARG A 983 -15.02 7.68 -29.08
CA ARG A 983 -16.17 8.44 -28.59
C ARG A 983 -16.01 9.95 -28.81
N LEU A 984 -14.80 10.49 -28.72
CA LEU A 984 -14.53 11.90 -28.96
C LEU A 984 -14.72 12.28 -30.44
N ILE A 985 -14.31 11.40 -31.36
CA ILE A 985 -14.58 11.52 -32.80
C ILE A 985 -16.08 11.42 -33.09
N ALA A 986 -16.75 10.43 -32.49
CA ALA A 986 -18.19 10.25 -32.64
C ALA A 986 -19.00 11.45 -32.11
N ALA A 987 -18.50 12.10 -31.05
CA ALA A 987 -19.08 13.32 -30.49
C ALA A 987 -18.84 14.55 -31.38
N ALA A 988 -17.70 14.63 -32.07
CA ALA A 988 -17.39 15.73 -32.99
C ALA A 988 -18.13 15.63 -34.34
N GLY A 989 -18.42 14.42 -34.83
CA GLY A 989 -19.10 14.17 -36.11
C GLY A 989 -20.61 14.47 -36.11
N ARG A 990 -21.22 14.63 -34.94
CA ARG A 990 -22.62 15.04 -34.76
C ARG A 990 -22.58 16.50 -34.37
N GLY A 991 -22.94 17.43 -35.26
CA GLY A 991 -22.91 18.88 -35.03
C GLY A 991 -23.86 19.38 -33.92
N GLY A 992 -23.63 18.95 -32.69
CA GLY A 992 -24.46 19.07 -31.52
C GLY A 992 -24.05 17.97 -30.54
N GLY A 993 -23.24 18.33 -29.53
CA GLY A 993 -22.79 17.39 -28.52
C GLY A 993 -23.97 16.71 -27.80
N PRO A 994 -23.77 15.53 -27.17
CA PRO A 994 -24.79 14.94 -26.32
C PRO A 994 -25.18 15.92 -25.21
N GLU A 995 -26.47 16.24 -25.13
CA GLU A 995 -27.01 17.18 -24.16
C GLU A 995 -26.81 16.62 -22.76
N ALA A 996 -25.99 17.29 -21.94
CA ALA A 996 -25.72 16.92 -20.54
C ALA A 996 -26.99 16.74 -19.68
N PHE A 997 -28.14 17.23 -20.15
CA PHE A 997 -29.44 17.17 -19.51
C PHE A 997 -30.43 16.19 -20.17
N ALA A 998 -29.97 15.29 -21.05
CA ALA A 998 -30.85 14.29 -21.66
C ALA A 998 -31.55 13.42 -20.57
N PRO A 999 -32.85 13.11 -20.73
CA PRO A 999 -33.62 12.36 -19.73
C PRO A 999 -33.05 10.97 -19.41
N LEU A 1000 -32.38 10.32 -20.36
CA LEU A 1000 -31.60 9.11 -20.14
C LEU A 1000 -30.14 9.41 -20.43
N LEU A 1001 -29.31 9.42 -19.38
CA LEU A 1001 -27.89 9.72 -19.42
C LEU A 1001 -27.07 8.43 -19.35
N PRO A 1002 -26.35 8.03 -20.41
CA PRO A 1002 -25.44 6.90 -20.34
C PRO A 1002 -24.22 7.26 -19.48
N LEU A 1003 -24.17 6.75 -18.25
CA LEU A 1003 -23.00 6.89 -17.36
C LEU A 1003 -21.89 5.93 -17.80
N ARG A 1004 -22.28 4.69 -18.13
CA ARG A 1004 -21.49 3.70 -18.87
C ARG A 1004 -22.44 2.91 -19.74
N ALA A 1005 -22.41 3.10 -21.05
CA ALA A 1005 -23.30 2.39 -21.97
C ALA A 1005 -22.72 1.03 -22.39
N GLU A 1006 -21.42 0.85 -22.18
CA GLU A 1006 -20.67 -0.35 -22.50
C GLU A 1006 -21.00 -1.50 -21.54
N GLY A 1007 -21.05 -2.72 -22.08
CA GLY A 1007 -21.26 -3.97 -21.35
C GLY A 1007 -22.38 -4.83 -21.92
N GLU A 1008 -22.31 -6.14 -21.69
CA GLU A 1008 -23.34 -7.11 -22.12
C GLU A 1008 -24.33 -7.49 -21.00
N GLN A 1009 -24.06 -7.09 -19.76
CA GLN A 1009 -24.92 -7.39 -18.62
C GLN A 1009 -26.23 -6.58 -18.62
N THR A 1010 -27.23 -7.07 -17.88
CA THR A 1010 -28.48 -6.33 -17.64
C THR A 1010 -28.17 -4.94 -17.05
N PRO A 1011 -28.60 -3.85 -17.69
CA PRO A 1011 -28.30 -2.49 -17.24
C PRO A 1011 -28.80 -2.17 -15.84
N LEU A 1012 -28.00 -1.40 -15.09
CA LEU A 1012 -28.42 -0.76 -13.85
C LEU A 1012 -28.97 0.65 -14.14
N PHE A 1013 -30.21 0.91 -13.77
CA PHE A 1013 -30.85 2.21 -13.94
C PHE A 1013 -30.83 3.01 -12.64
N CYS A 1014 -30.11 4.13 -12.62
CA CYS A 1014 -29.93 5.00 -11.46
C CYS A 1014 -30.84 6.23 -11.55
N VAL A 1015 -31.85 6.29 -10.67
CA VAL A 1015 -32.89 7.32 -10.67
C VAL A 1015 -32.41 8.58 -9.98
N HIS A 1016 -32.65 9.76 -10.57
CA HIS A 1016 -32.18 11.03 -10.05
C HIS A 1016 -32.62 11.30 -8.59
N PRO A 1017 -31.80 12.02 -7.79
CA PRO A 1017 -32.20 12.56 -6.49
C PRO A 1017 -33.09 13.81 -6.66
N GLY A 1018 -33.47 14.48 -5.56
CA GLY A 1018 -34.39 15.63 -5.60
C GLY A 1018 -33.95 16.77 -6.53
N ALA A 1019 -32.63 16.92 -6.74
CA ALA A 1019 -32.01 17.88 -7.65
C ALA A 1019 -32.20 17.57 -9.16
N GLY A 1020 -32.61 16.36 -9.50
CA GLY A 1020 -32.93 15.97 -10.88
C GLY A 1020 -31.78 15.40 -11.72
N VAL A 1021 -30.53 15.50 -11.27
CA VAL A 1021 -29.34 15.08 -12.06
C VAL A 1021 -28.73 13.77 -11.54
N SER A 1022 -28.46 12.83 -12.45
CA SER A 1022 -27.99 11.47 -12.10
C SER A 1022 -26.47 11.25 -12.23
N TRP A 1023 -25.70 12.29 -12.57
CA TRP A 1023 -24.23 12.26 -12.64
C TRP A 1023 -23.53 11.80 -11.35
N ARG A 1024 -24.15 12.00 -10.18
CA ARG A 1024 -23.58 11.63 -8.87
C ARG A 1024 -23.36 10.11 -8.71
N TYR A 1025 -24.03 9.29 -9.54
CA TYR A 1025 -23.80 7.85 -9.56
C TYR A 1025 -22.56 7.43 -10.35
N SER A 1026 -21.84 8.35 -10.99
CA SER A 1026 -20.58 8.03 -11.68
C SER A 1026 -19.53 7.44 -10.73
N GLY A 1027 -19.59 7.81 -9.44
CA GLY A 1027 -18.75 7.23 -8.40
C GLY A 1027 -18.91 5.71 -8.23
N LEU A 1028 -20.02 5.11 -8.68
CA LEU A 1028 -20.22 3.66 -8.64
C LEU A 1028 -19.40 2.92 -9.72
N LEU A 1029 -19.14 3.58 -10.85
CA LEU A 1029 -18.64 2.91 -12.07
C LEU A 1029 -17.34 2.11 -11.86
N PRO A 1030 -16.33 2.61 -11.12
CA PRO A 1030 -15.10 1.85 -10.87
C PRO A 1030 -15.33 0.54 -10.10
N HIS A 1031 -16.46 0.41 -9.39
CA HIS A 1031 -16.72 -0.68 -8.44
C HIS A 1031 -17.67 -1.75 -9.00
N LEU A 1032 -18.47 -1.43 -10.03
CA LEU A 1032 -19.48 -2.34 -10.59
C LEU A 1032 -18.93 -3.32 -11.64
N GLY A 1033 -17.63 -3.28 -11.95
CA GLY A 1033 -16.99 -4.06 -13.01
C GLY A 1033 -17.20 -3.44 -14.40
N ALA A 1034 -16.24 -3.65 -15.31
CA ALA A 1034 -16.19 -2.96 -16.60
C ALA A 1034 -17.35 -3.32 -17.57
N ASP A 1035 -17.97 -4.50 -17.40
CA ASP A 1035 -19.00 -5.07 -18.27
C ASP A 1035 -20.44 -4.78 -17.82
N GLN A 1036 -20.65 -3.97 -16.78
CA GLN A 1036 -21.98 -3.64 -16.25
C GLN A 1036 -22.46 -2.29 -16.83
N PRO A 1037 -23.45 -2.24 -17.74
CA PRO A 1037 -24.01 -0.98 -18.22
C PRO A 1037 -24.74 -0.24 -17.09
N VAL A 1038 -24.61 1.08 -17.06
CA VAL A 1038 -25.24 1.97 -16.07
C VAL A 1038 -25.82 3.21 -16.75
N PHE A 1039 -27.12 3.42 -16.57
CA PHE A 1039 -27.86 4.56 -17.12
C PHE A 1039 -28.47 5.40 -16.00
N GLY A 1040 -28.19 6.69 -16.02
CA GLY A 1040 -28.84 7.66 -15.13
C GLY A 1040 -30.15 8.16 -15.73
N ILE A 1041 -31.24 8.11 -14.96
CA ILE A 1041 -32.53 8.70 -15.35
C ILE A 1041 -32.61 10.11 -14.76
N GLN A 1042 -32.53 11.13 -15.61
CA GLN A 1042 -32.63 12.53 -15.20
C GLN A 1042 -34.10 12.97 -15.11
N ALA A 1043 -34.34 14.01 -14.31
CA ALA A 1043 -35.69 14.56 -14.15
C ALA A 1043 -36.22 15.20 -15.44
N LEU A 1044 -37.48 14.92 -15.77
CA LEU A 1044 -38.18 15.63 -16.84
C LEU A 1044 -38.23 17.13 -16.52
N GLY A 1045 -37.92 17.97 -17.51
CA GLY A 1045 -37.79 19.43 -17.32
C GLY A 1045 -36.35 19.95 -17.43
N LEU A 1046 -35.34 19.13 -17.12
CA LEU A 1046 -33.94 19.58 -17.11
C LEU A 1046 -33.39 19.87 -18.51
N ASP A 1047 -33.82 19.10 -19.52
CA ASP A 1047 -33.44 19.28 -20.93
C ASP A 1047 -33.99 20.57 -21.55
N GLY A 1048 -34.89 21.28 -20.85
CA GLY A 1048 -35.57 22.49 -21.35
C GLY A 1048 -36.49 22.24 -22.54
N ARG A 1049 -36.71 20.98 -22.92
CA ARG A 1049 -37.56 20.57 -24.05
C ARG A 1049 -38.88 19.99 -23.59
N ARG A 1050 -38.90 19.37 -22.42
CA ARG A 1050 -40.08 18.74 -21.82
C ARG A 1050 -40.49 19.52 -20.57
N SER A 1051 -41.77 19.50 -20.24
CA SER A 1051 -42.22 20.00 -18.94
C SER A 1051 -42.00 18.95 -17.85
N PRO A 1052 -41.77 19.35 -16.59
CA PRO A 1052 -41.78 18.42 -15.46
C PRO A 1052 -43.10 17.64 -15.37
N ALA A 1053 -43.04 16.42 -14.83
CA ALA A 1053 -44.23 15.57 -14.68
C ALA A 1053 -45.33 16.26 -13.85
N THR A 1054 -46.60 16.02 -14.17
CA THR A 1054 -47.74 16.67 -13.52
C THR A 1054 -48.01 16.11 -12.11
N ASP A 1055 -47.80 14.81 -11.93
CA ASP A 1055 -48.00 14.05 -10.69
C ASP A 1055 -47.07 12.81 -10.65
N ALA A 1056 -47.14 12.05 -9.56
CA ALA A 1056 -46.27 10.89 -9.30
C ALA A 1056 -46.52 9.72 -10.26
N ALA A 1057 -47.77 9.51 -10.68
CA ALA A 1057 -48.13 8.46 -11.63
C ALA A 1057 -47.55 8.79 -13.02
N ALA A 1058 -47.72 10.03 -13.48
CA ALA A 1058 -47.15 10.52 -14.74
C ALA A 1058 -45.61 10.44 -14.75
N MET A 1059 -44.95 10.74 -13.61
CA MET A 1059 -43.50 10.59 -13.48
C MET A 1059 -43.07 9.12 -13.59
N THR A 1060 -43.76 8.22 -12.88
CA THR A 1060 -43.46 6.79 -12.90
C THR A 1060 -43.65 6.20 -14.30
N ASP A 1061 -44.76 6.50 -14.96
CA ASP A 1061 -45.05 6.02 -16.31
C ASP A 1061 -44.03 6.52 -17.33
N ALA A 1062 -43.62 7.79 -17.23
CA ALA A 1062 -42.61 8.35 -18.11
C ALA A 1062 -41.22 7.73 -17.89
N TYR A 1063 -40.83 7.43 -16.65
CA TYR A 1063 -39.57 6.75 -16.39
C TYR A 1063 -39.61 5.29 -16.82
N VAL A 1064 -40.70 4.56 -16.60
CA VAL A 1064 -40.88 3.21 -17.17
C VAL A 1064 -40.74 3.23 -18.69
N ALA A 1065 -41.26 4.26 -19.37
CA ALA A 1065 -41.06 4.42 -20.80
C ALA A 1065 -39.58 4.63 -21.18
N LEU A 1066 -38.84 5.45 -20.43
CA LEU A 1066 -37.39 5.63 -20.64
C LEU A 1066 -36.58 4.36 -20.40
N LEU A 1067 -36.92 3.57 -19.37
CA LEU A 1067 -36.30 2.26 -19.15
C LEU A 1067 -36.51 1.36 -20.37
N ARG A 1068 -37.73 1.36 -20.93
CA ARG A 1068 -38.10 0.55 -22.10
C ARG A 1068 -37.43 0.97 -23.40
N GLU A 1069 -37.02 2.24 -23.52
CA GLU A 1069 -36.21 2.69 -24.65
C GLU A 1069 -34.87 1.96 -24.70
N GLN A 1070 -34.28 1.65 -23.54
CA GLN A 1070 -33.00 0.95 -23.44
C GLN A 1070 -33.16 -0.56 -23.25
N GLN A 1071 -34.18 -0.98 -22.52
CA GLN A 1071 -34.45 -2.37 -22.18
C GLN A 1071 -35.95 -2.67 -22.30
N PRO A 1072 -36.40 -3.21 -23.45
CA PRO A 1072 -37.83 -3.40 -23.74
C PRO A 1072 -38.58 -4.32 -22.76
N HIS A 1073 -37.89 -5.32 -22.19
CA HIS A 1073 -38.43 -6.31 -21.25
C HIS A 1073 -37.44 -6.57 -20.10
N GLY A 1074 -37.96 -6.98 -18.94
CA GLY A 1074 -37.15 -7.35 -17.78
C GLY A 1074 -36.21 -8.54 -18.04
N PRO A 1075 -35.28 -8.81 -17.10
CA PRO A 1075 -35.24 -8.31 -15.73
C PRO A 1075 -34.71 -6.88 -15.58
N TYR A 1076 -35.36 -6.03 -14.80
CA TYR A 1076 -34.89 -4.66 -14.53
C TYR A 1076 -34.07 -4.58 -13.23
N ARG A 1077 -33.04 -3.72 -13.21
CA ARG A 1077 -32.22 -3.40 -12.03
C ARG A 1077 -32.28 -1.91 -11.74
N LEU A 1078 -32.69 -1.54 -10.53
CA LEU A 1078 -33.02 -0.16 -10.16
C LEU A 1078 -32.26 0.29 -8.93
N LEU A 1079 -31.73 1.51 -8.99
CA LEU A 1079 -31.06 2.16 -7.87
C LEU A 1079 -31.52 3.61 -7.74
N GLY A 1080 -31.73 4.08 -6.51
CA GLY A 1080 -32.09 5.48 -6.26
C GLY A 1080 -31.63 5.99 -4.91
N TRP A 1081 -31.05 7.20 -4.89
CA TRP A 1081 -30.60 7.92 -3.70
C TRP A 1081 -31.60 9.01 -3.30
N SER A 1082 -31.85 9.12 -2.00
CA SER A 1082 -32.73 10.11 -1.41
C SER A 1082 -34.13 10.04 -2.06
N TYR A 1083 -34.62 11.14 -2.62
CA TYR A 1083 -35.85 11.17 -3.43
C TYR A 1083 -35.90 10.09 -4.52
N GLY A 1084 -34.76 9.81 -5.16
CA GLY A 1084 -34.65 8.79 -6.20
C GLY A 1084 -34.99 7.38 -5.71
N GLY A 1085 -34.80 7.09 -4.41
CA GLY A 1085 -35.19 5.82 -3.81
C GLY A 1085 -36.71 5.58 -3.82
N PHE A 1086 -37.51 6.62 -3.53
CA PHE A 1086 -38.97 6.54 -3.68
C PHE A 1086 -39.40 6.22 -5.10
N VAL A 1087 -38.78 6.92 -6.04
CA VAL A 1087 -39.11 6.81 -7.45
C VAL A 1087 -38.68 5.43 -7.99
N ALA A 1088 -37.50 4.93 -7.60
CA ALA A 1088 -37.04 3.59 -7.94
C ALA A 1088 -37.99 2.51 -7.41
N HIS A 1089 -38.45 2.61 -6.16
CA HIS A 1089 -39.45 1.71 -5.59
C HIS A 1089 -40.78 1.75 -6.35
N ALA A 1090 -41.28 2.95 -6.67
CA ALA A 1090 -42.52 3.12 -7.43
C ALA A 1090 -42.42 2.55 -8.85
N ILE A 1091 -41.29 2.75 -9.53
CA ILE A 1091 -40.99 2.13 -10.84
C ILE A 1091 -40.98 0.61 -10.70
N ALA A 1092 -40.31 0.06 -9.69
CA ALA A 1092 -40.23 -1.38 -9.47
C ALA A 1092 -41.63 -2.01 -9.29
N CYS A 1093 -42.47 -1.43 -8.43
CA CYS A 1093 -43.84 -1.89 -8.25
C CYS A 1093 -44.70 -1.73 -9.51
N ALA A 1094 -44.49 -0.67 -10.30
CA ALA A 1094 -45.20 -0.46 -11.56
C ALA A 1094 -44.83 -1.51 -12.60
N LEU A 1095 -43.54 -1.85 -12.72
CA LEU A 1095 -43.04 -2.92 -13.59
C LEU A 1095 -43.63 -4.28 -13.18
N GLN A 1096 -43.64 -4.62 -11.89
CA GLN A 1096 -44.24 -5.86 -11.39
C GLN A 1096 -45.75 -5.97 -11.67
N ARG A 1097 -46.51 -4.87 -11.51
CA ARG A 1097 -47.93 -4.83 -11.90
C ARG A 1097 -48.16 -5.04 -13.39
N GLN A 1098 -47.18 -4.68 -14.21
CA GLN A 1098 -47.21 -4.90 -15.66
C GLN A 1098 -46.69 -6.29 -16.06
N GLY A 1099 -46.31 -7.14 -15.10
CA GLY A 1099 -45.83 -8.50 -15.33
C GLY A 1099 -44.33 -8.60 -15.65
N GLU A 1100 -43.57 -7.52 -15.47
CA GLU A 1100 -42.12 -7.51 -15.70
C GLU A 1100 -41.36 -7.99 -14.45
N GLN A 1101 -40.22 -8.64 -14.66
CA GLN A 1101 -39.31 -9.03 -13.58
C GLN A 1101 -38.44 -7.84 -13.17
N VAL A 1102 -38.27 -7.63 -11.86
CA VAL A 1102 -37.29 -6.71 -11.28
C VAL A 1102 -36.35 -7.55 -10.43
N GLU A 1103 -35.09 -7.63 -10.85
CA GLU A 1103 -34.06 -8.49 -10.24
C GLU A 1103 -33.36 -7.81 -9.07
N LEU A 1104 -33.17 -6.49 -9.15
CA LEU A 1104 -32.53 -5.71 -8.10
C LEU A 1104 -33.30 -4.41 -7.86
N LEU A 1105 -33.62 -4.13 -6.60
CA LEU A 1105 -34.04 -2.83 -6.12
C LEU A 1105 -33.09 -2.38 -4.99
N ALA A 1106 -32.36 -1.30 -5.24
CA ALA A 1106 -31.45 -0.67 -4.27
C ALA A 1106 -31.89 0.76 -3.93
N MET A 1107 -31.97 1.07 -2.64
CA MET A 1107 -32.39 2.38 -2.13
C MET A 1107 -31.30 2.95 -1.23
N LEU A 1108 -30.69 4.06 -1.66
CA LEU A 1108 -29.64 4.76 -0.92
C LEU A 1108 -30.30 5.83 -0.06
N ASP A 1109 -30.35 5.60 1.23
CA ASP A 1109 -30.82 6.51 2.27
C ASP A 1109 -32.14 7.22 1.90
N ALA A 1110 -33.08 6.43 1.38
CA ALA A 1110 -34.40 6.92 0.96
C ALA A 1110 -35.16 7.43 2.20
N PRO A 1111 -35.75 8.65 2.17
CA PRO A 1111 -36.50 9.17 3.31
C PRO A 1111 -37.67 8.27 3.70
N GLN A 1112 -38.29 8.51 4.86
CA GLN A 1112 -39.46 7.74 5.29
C GLN A 1112 -40.64 7.94 4.32
N PRO A 1113 -41.42 6.88 3.98
CA PRO A 1113 -42.50 6.95 3.00
C PRO A 1113 -43.78 7.63 3.48
N TYR A 1114 -43.77 8.20 4.68
CA TYR A 1114 -44.90 8.93 5.27
C TYR A 1114 -44.43 10.28 5.83
N GLY A 1115 -45.33 11.26 5.85
CA GLY A 1115 -45.06 12.57 6.45
C GLY A 1115 -44.20 13.51 5.60
N LEU A 1116 -44.19 13.34 4.27
CA LEU A 1116 -43.49 14.19 3.29
C LEU A 1116 -44.30 15.42 2.85
N HIS A 1117 -45.14 15.98 3.73
CA HIS A 1117 -45.92 17.18 3.39
C HIS A 1117 -45.08 18.44 3.55
N TRP A 1118 -44.71 19.05 2.43
CA TRP A 1118 -43.98 20.31 2.40
C TRP A 1118 -44.96 21.48 2.20
N THR A 1119 -44.91 22.48 3.08
CA THR A 1119 -45.55 23.77 2.82
C THR A 1119 -44.80 24.53 1.72
N GLN A 1120 -45.44 25.47 1.04
CA GLN A 1120 -44.80 26.26 -0.03
C GLN A 1120 -43.55 27.00 0.47
N GLU A 1121 -43.55 27.47 1.72
CA GLU A 1121 -42.39 28.11 2.36
C GLU A 1121 -41.23 27.14 2.57
N GLN A 1122 -41.51 25.91 3.01
CA GLN A 1122 -40.49 24.88 3.18
C GLN A 1122 -39.92 24.40 1.84
N ILE A 1123 -40.75 24.31 0.78
CA ILE A 1123 -40.27 23.99 -0.58
C ILE A 1123 -39.27 25.05 -1.04
N GLU A 1124 -39.63 26.34 -0.97
CA GLU A 1124 -38.73 27.42 -1.42
C GLU A 1124 -37.44 27.47 -0.61
N SER A 1125 -37.50 27.23 0.71
CA SER A 1125 -36.31 27.18 1.57
C SER A 1125 -35.38 26.02 1.20
N GLN A 1126 -35.95 24.83 1.00
CA GLN A 1126 -35.17 23.63 0.61
C GLN A 1126 -34.55 23.78 -0.78
N VAL A 1127 -35.29 24.32 -1.75
CA VAL A 1127 -34.77 24.58 -3.10
C VAL A 1127 -33.63 25.59 -3.05
N ALA A 1128 -33.73 26.66 -2.25
CA ALA A 1128 -32.66 27.64 -2.16
C ALA A 1128 -31.37 27.04 -1.55
N ALA A 1129 -31.49 26.25 -0.49
CA ALA A 1129 -30.36 25.59 0.16
C ALA A 1129 -29.64 24.61 -0.79
N LEU A 1130 -30.39 23.80 -1.54
CA LEU A 1130 -29.83 22.86 -2.51
C LEU A 1130 -29.24 23.57 -3.73
N LEU A 1131 -29.89 24.63 -4.22
CA LEU A 1131 -29.43 25.40 -5.37
C LEU A 1131 -28.11 26.11 -5.09
N LEU A 1132 -27.89 26.63 -3.87
CA LEU A 1132 -26.60 27.17 -3.44
C LEU A 1132 -25.47 26.13 -3.56
N ARG A 1133 -25.72 24.90 -3.10
CA ARG A 1133 -24.74 23.81 -3.19
C ARG A 1133 -24.44 23.41 -4.63
N VAL A 1134 -25.48 23.30 -5.47
CA VAL A 1134 -25.32 22.99 -6.90
C VAL A 1134 -24.58 24.10 -7.64
N ALA A 1135 -24.78 25.36 -7.22
CA ALA A 1135 -24.10 26.54 -7.76
C ALA A 1135 -22.68 26.76 -7.22
N GLY A 1136 -22.20 25.97 -6.25
CA GLY A 1136 -20.91 26.17 -5.59
C GLY A 1136 -20.82 27.50 -4.83
N LEU A 1137 -21.96 27.99 -4.31
CA LEU A 1137 -22.05 29.27 -3.62
C LEU A 1137 -22.17 29.08 -2.10
N GLU A 1138 -21.35 29.83 -1.35
CA GLU A 1138 -21.44 29.85 0.11
C GLU A 1138 -22.76 30.51 0.59
N PRO A 1139 -23.46 29.92 1.59
CA PRO A 1139 -24.72 30.43 2.13
C PRO A 1139 -24.57 31.78 2.86
N GLY A 1140 -23.37 32.10 3.37
CA GLY A 1140 -23.09 33.30 4.18
C GLY A 1140 -23.61 33.19 5.62
N ASP A 1141 -23.16 34.09 6.51
CA ASP A 1141 -23.48 34.06 7.96
C ASP A 1141 -24.91 34.54 8.33
N GLY A 1142 -25.82 34.62 7.35
CA GLY A 1142 -27.19 35.13 7.50
C GLY A 1142 -28.27 34.06 7.25
N PRO A 1143 -29.57 34.42 7.35
CA PRO A 1143 -30.66 33.52 6.97
C PRO A 1143 -30.53 33.09 5.50
N LEU A 1144 -30.90 31.85 5.20
CA LEU A 1144 -30.82 31.29 3.84
C LEU A 1144 -31.48 32.23 2.82
N PRO A 1145 -30.80 32.57 1.71
CA PRO A 1145 -31.37 33.43 0.67
C PRO A 1145 -32.59 32.76 0.02
N THR A 1146 -33.47 33.56 -0.57
CA THR A 1146 -34.56 33.02 -1.40
C THR A 1146 -34.00 32.44 -2.70
N VAL A 1147 -34.74 31.54 -3.36
CA VAL A 1147 -34.33 30.99 -4.68
C VAL A 1147 -34.04 32.11 -5.68
N ALA A 1148 -34.86 33.17 -5.71
CA ALA A 1148 -34.62 34.35 -6.54
C ALA A 1148 -33.32 35.09 -6.18
N GLY A 1149 -32.97 35.14 -4.89
CA GLY A 1149 -31.69 35.69 -4.41
C GLY A 1149 -30.49 34.86 -4.86
N VAL A 1150 -30.59 33.53 -4.86
CA VAL A 1150 -29.56 32.62 -5.37
C VAL A 1150 -29.37 32.79 -6.88
N LEU A 1151 -30.47 32.86 -7.64
CA LEU A 1151 -30.44 33.09 -9.09
C LEU A 1151 -29.85 34.46 -9.45
N ALA A 1152 -30.18 35.51 -8.70
CA ALA A 1152 -29.61 36.84 -8.90
C ALA A 1152 -28.09 36.88 -8.65
N ARG A 1153 -27.59 36.12 -7.66
CA ARG A 1153 -26.15 35.96 -7.42
C ARG A 1153 -25.44 35.31 -8.61
N LEU A 1154 -26.10 34.36 -9.29
CA LEU A 1154 -25.58 33.69 -10.49
C LEU A 1154 -25.61 34.58 -11.74
N SER A 1155 -26.57 35.50 -11.85
CA SER A 1155 -26.64 36.45 -12.97
C SER A 1155 -25.67 37.63 -12.85
N GLY A 1156 -25.17 37.93 -11.64
CA GLY A 1156 -24.26 39.05 -11.36
C GLY A 1156 -22.77 38.73 -11.45
N THR A 1157 -22.39 37.46 -11.62
CA THR A 1157 -20.99 37.05 -11.82
C THR A 1157 -20.61 37.21 -13.30
N ASP A 1158 -20.01 38.35 -13.65
CA ASP A 1158 -19.33 38.53 -14.93
C ASP A 1158 -18.10 37.60 -14.99
N GLY A 1159 -18.29 36.40 -15.56
CA GLY A 1159 -17.23 35.53 -16.05
C GLY A 1159 -16.42 34.76 -14.99
N GLY A 1160 -16.91 33.59 -14.60
CA GLY A 1160 -16.10 32.46 -14.13
C GLY A 1160 -16.16 32.17 -12.63
N THR A 1161 -16.89 31.11 -12.27
CA THR A 1161 -16.66 30.16 -11.15
C THR A 1161 -17.88 29.28 -10.87
N SER A 1162 -19.08 29.63 -11.34
CA SER A 1162 -20.26 28.76 -11.19
C SER A 1162 -20.20 27.56 -12.14
N PRO A 1163 -20.44 26.32 -11.66
CA PRO A 1163 -20.49 25.10 -12.47
C PRO A 1163 -21.77 25.00 -13.33
N VAL A 1164 -22.77 25.87 -13.10
CA VAL A 1164 -24.03 25.93 -13.85
C VAL A 1164 -24.33 27.36 -14.30
N THR A 1165 -24.91 27.52 -15.48
CA THR A 1165 -25.41 28.81 -15.99
C THR A 1165 -26.68 29.26 -15.25
N GLY A 1166 -27.00 30.56 -15.29
CA GLY A 1166 -28.25 31.07 -14.69
C GLY A 1166 -29.51 30.37 -15.22
N ALA A 1167 -29.56 30.10 -16.54
CA ALA A 1167 -30.67 29.39 -17.16
C ALA A 1167 -30.75 27.90 -16.74
N GLU A 1168 -29.61 27.25 -16.51
CA GLU A 1168 -29.58 25.88 -15.96
C GLU A 1168 -30.02 25.84 -14.50
N ALA A 1169 -29.58 26.82 -13.69
CA ALA A 1169 -29.99 26.95 -12.31
C ALA A 1169 -31.50 27.21 -12.17
N GLU A 1170 -32.10 27.98 -13.07
CA GLU A 1170 -33.55 28.18 -13.14
C GLU A 1170 -34.30 26.86 -13.40
N ARG A 1171 -33.84 26.05 -14.37
CA ARG A 1171 -34.45 24.75 -14.68
C ARG A 1171 -34.28 23.75 -13.54
N ILE A 1172 -33.11 23.71 -12.90
CA ILE A 1172 -32.84 22.87 -11.73
C ILE A 1172 -33.78 23.27 -10.58
N ALA A 1173 -33.97 24.56 -10.34
CA ALA A 1173 -34.89 25.05 -9.32
C ALA A 1173 -36.35 24.69 -9.61
N GLU A 1174 -36.80 24.80 -10.87
CA GLU A 1174 -38.14 24.39 -11.30
C GLU A 1174 -38.38 22.89 -11.07
N VAL A 1175 -37.41 22.06 -11.45
CA VAL A 1175 -37.47 20.60 -11.26
C VAL A 1175 -37.48 20.22 -9.78
N MET A 1176 -36.64 20.86 -8.95
CA MET A 1176 -36.62 20.62 -7.50
C MET A 1176 -37.97 20.97 -6.85
N ARG A 1177 -38.56 22.12 -7.22
CA ARG A 1177 -39.91 22.51 -6.75
C ARG A 1177 -40.94 21.46 -7.13
N ASN A 1178 -40.87 20.97 -8.38
CA ASN A 1178 -41.79 19.96 -8.87
C ASN A 1178 -41.65 18.65 -8.10
N ASN A 1179 -40.43 18.16 -7.90
CA ASN A 1179 -40.16 16.92 -7.18
C ASN A 1179 -40.65 16.99 -5.72
N LEU A 1180 -40.37 18.07 -5.00
CA LEU A 1180 -40.82 18.25 -3.62
C LEU A 1180 -42.35 18.38 -3.51
N ARG A 1181 -43.00 19.05 -4.48
CA ARG A 1181 -44.47 19.14 -4.58
C ARG A 1181 -45.12 17.78 -4.84
N ILE A 1182 -44.49 16.94 -5.67
CA ILE A 1182 -45.03 15.64 -6.08
C ILE A 1182 -44.70 14.54 -5.06
N ALA A 1183 -43.65 14.70 -4.25
CA ALA A 1183 -43.19 13.70 -3.26
C ALA A 1183 -44.32 13.03 -2.45
N PRO A 1184 -45.34 13.74 -1.92
CA PRO A 1184 -46.45 13.09 -1.20
C PRO A 1184 -47.31 12.14 -2.05
N GLY A 1185 -47.28 12.28 -3.38
CA GLY A 1185 -48.04 11.49 -4.33
C GLY A 1185 -47.46 10.10 -4.61
N PHE A 1186 -46.22 9.82 -4.18
CA PHE A 1186 -45.60 8.48 -4.25
C PHE A 1186 -46.07 7.60 -3.09
N ALA A 1187 -47.37 7.33 -2.99
CA ALA A 1187 -47.87 6.36 -2.02
C ALA A 1187 -47.19 5.00 -2.26
N PRO A 1188 -46.43 4.45 -1.30
CA PRO A 1188 -45.61 3.26 -1.53
C PRO A 1188 -46.49 2.04 -1.82
N GLY A 1189 -46.19 1.34 -2.92
CA GLY A 1189 -46.74 0.02 -3.19
C GLY A 1189 -46.10 -1.05 -2.30
N VAL A 1190 -46.35 -2.33 -2.60
CA VAL A 1190 -45.59 -3.44 -2.02
C VAL A 1190 -44.72 -4.03 -3.13
N PHE A 1191 -43.40 -4.01 -2.95
CA PHE A 1191 -42.44 -4.64 -3.86
C PHE A 1191 -42.29 -6.12 -3.53
N ASP A 1192 -42.48 -6.99 -4.53
CA ASP A 1192 -42.41 -8.43 -4.36
C ASP A 1192 -40.99 -8.97 -4.63
N GLY A 1193 -40.14 -9.06 -3.61
CA GLY A 1193 -38.73 -9.47 -3.75
C GLY A 1193 -37.84 -8.96 -2.61
N ASP A 1194 -36.56 -9.34 -2.65
CA ASP A 1194 -35.53 -8.81 -1.74
C ASP A 1194 -35.07 -7.42 -2.21
N ALA A 1195 -34.72 -6.54 -1.28
CA ALA A 1195 -34.26 -5.18 -1.59
C ALA A 1195 -33.03 -4.81 -0.77
N LEU A 1196 -32.12 -4.04 -1.37
CA LEU A 1196 -30.98 -3.46 -0.67
C LEU A 1196 -31.34 -2.05 -0.20
N PHE A 1197 -31.09 -1.77 1.07
CA PHE A 1197 -31.23 -0.45 1.65
C PHE A 1197 -29.89 0.00 2.22
N PHE A 1198 -29.44 1.20 1.90
CA PHE A 1198 -28.20 1.74 2.45
C PHE A 1198 -28.54 2.90 3.39
N THR A 1199 -28.22 2.80 4.67
CA THR A 1199 -28.58 3.79 5.69
C THR A 1199 -27.41 4.73 5.99
N ALA A 1200 -27.60 6.04 5.87
CA ALA A 1200 -26.59 7.01 6.30
C ALA A 1200 -26.51 7.04 7.84
N SER A 1201 -25.38 6.61 8.41
CA SER A 1201 -25.26 6.37 9.85
C SER A 1201 -24.71 7.55 10.66
N ALA A 1202 -24.18 8.60 10.01
CA ALA A 1202 -23.60 9.78 10.67
C ALA A 1202 -24.54 11.00 10.75
N ASP A 1203 -25.83 10.86 10.40
CA ASP A 1203 -26.81 11.94 10.52
C ASP A 1203 -27.05 12.34 11.99
N ARG A 1204 -26.77 13.60 12.34
CA ARG A 1204 -27.11 14.17 13.66
C ARG A 1204 -28.52 14.78 13.64
N PRO A 1205 -29.40 14.51 14.62
CA PRO A 1205 -30.69 15.19 14.71
C PRO A 1205 -30.50 16.69 14.97
N ALA A 1206 -31.17 17.54 14.17
CA ALA A 1206 -31.12 18.99 14.30
C ALA A 1206 -31.66 19.47 15.67
N ALA A 1207 -30.98 20.43 16.30
CA ALA A 1207 -31.27 20.90 17.67
C ALA A 1207 -32.45 21.90 17.75
N ASP A 1208 -32.96 22.37 16.61
CA ASP A 1208 -33.71 23.63 16.46
C ASP A 1208 -35.06 23.50 15.72
N GLY A 1209 -35.60 22.29 15.59
CA GLY A 1209 -37.02 22.08 15.23
C GLY A 1209 -37.40 22.27 13.76
N ALA A 1210 -36.48 22.69 12.89
CA ALA A 1210 -36.65 22.58 11.44
C ALA A 1210 -36.10 21.23 10.96
N VAL A 1211 -36.93 20.19 10.98
CA VAL A 1211 -36.50 18.83 10.61
C VAL A 1211 -36.54 18.66 9.10
N ASP A 1212 -35.37 18.74 8.43
CA ASP A 1212 -35.19 18.18 7.07
C ASP A 1212 -35.64 16.71 7.12
N PRO A 1213 -36.76 16.33 6.46
CA PRO A 1213 -37.29 14.97 6.46
C PRO A 1213 -36.28 13.93 5.97
N SER A 1214 -35.28 14.35 5.19
CA SER A 1214 -34.19 13.49 4.71
C SER A 1214 -33.21 13.06 5.81
N LEU A 1215 -33.20 13.74 6.96
CA LEU A 1215 -32.31 13.46 8.10
C LEU A 1215 -33.01 12.73 9.26
N ARG A 1216 -34.27 12.30 9.07
CA ARG A 1216 -35.00 11.56 10.12
C ARG A 1216 -34.42 10.15 10.30
N PRO A 1217 -34.19 9.67 11.53
CA PRO A 1217 -33.69 8.32 11.77
C PRO A 1217 -34.74 7.24 11.44
N GLY A 1218 -34.32 5.97 11.40
CA GLY A 1218 -35.22 4.82 11.24
C GLY A 1218 -35.81 4.66 9.83
N LYS A 1219 -35.05 5.06 8.80
CA LYS A 1219 -35.50 5.04 7.39
C LYS A 1219 -35.69 3.60 6.91
N ALA A 1220 -34.73 2.70 7.15
CA ALA A 1220 -34.82 1.30 6.74
C ALA A 1220 -36.06 0.60 7.34
N GLU A 1221 -36.31 0.76 8.65
CA GLU A 1221 -37.49 0.20 9.34
C GLU A 1221 -38.80 0.72 8.75
N ALA A 1222 -38.85 2.00 8.36
CA ALA A 1222 -40.03 2.61 7.77
C ALA A 1222 -40.38 2.02 6.39
N TRP A 1223 -39.39 1.47 5.68
CA TRP A 1223 -39.56 0.84 4.37
C TRP A 1223 -39.85 -0.65 4.42
N ARG A 1224 -39.52 -1.35 5.52
CA ARG A 1224 -39.75 -2.81 5.67
C ARG A 1224 -41.18 -3.27 5.34
N PRO A 1225 -42.27 -2.56 5.69
CA PRO A 1225 -43.64 -2.99 5.34
C PRO A 1225 -43.96 -2.99 3.84
N TYR A 1226 -43.12 -2.38 3.01
CA TYR A 1226 -43.35 -2.16 1.58
C TYR A 1226 -42.48 -3.06 0.69
N VAL A 1227 -41.88 -4.10 1.28
CA VAL A 1227 -41.07 -5.14 0.64
C VAL A 1227 -41.54 -6.49 1.20
N THR A 1228 -41.93 -7.46 0.36
CA THR A 1228 -42.37 -8.80 0.83
C THR A 1228 -41.20 -9.71 1.18
N GLY A 1229 -40.06 -9.54 0.53
CA GLY A 1229 -38.82 -10.26 0.80
C GLY A 1229 -38.00 -9.61 1.92
N THR A 1230 -36.71 -9.92 1.94
CA THR A 1230 -35.77 -9.38 2.92
C THR A 1230 -35.29 -7.99 2.47
N LEU A 1231 -35.52 -6.99 3.32
CA LEU A 1231 -34.84 -5.69 3.19
C LEU A 1231 -33.51 -5.76 3.93
N HIS A 1232 -32.43 -5.90 3.15
CA HIS A 1232 -31.05 -5.94 3.62
C HIS A 1232 -30.57 -4.52 3.88
N ASP A 1233 -30.38 -4.17 5.14
CA ASP A 1233 -29.92 -2.84 5.55
C ASP A 1233 -28.40 -2.82 5.70
N HIS A 1234 -27.76 -1.90 4.98
CA HIS A 1234 -26.32 -1.68 4.91
C HIS A 1234 -26.00 -0.28 5.44
N PRO A 1235 -25.57 -0.14 6.71
CA PRO A 1235 -25.18 1.16 7.23
C PRO A 1235 -23.90 1.65 6.54
N VAL A 1236 -23.88 2.92 6.11
CA VAL A 1236 -22.73 3.57 5.47
C VAL A 1236 -22.29 4.73 6.38
N ASP A 1237 -21.00 4.83 6.68
CA ASP A 1237 -20.45 5.85 7.59
C ASP A 1237 -20.33 7.23 6.92
N CYS A 1238 -21.48 7.85 6.67
CA CYS A 1238 -21.60 9.21 6.18
C CYS A 1238 -22.96 9.81 6.56
N GLY A 1239 -23.11 11.12 6.39
CA GLY A 1239 -24.42 11.78 6.45
C GLY A 1239 -25.20 11.62 5.13
N HIS A 1240 -26.51 11.92 5.14
CA HIS A 1240 -27.42 11.79 3.99
C HIS A 1240 -26.83 12.36 2.69
N TYR A 1241 -26.25 13.57 2.78
CA TYR A 1241 -25.66 14.29 1.64
C TYR A 1241 -24.26 13.80 1.26
N GLY A 1242 -23.62 12.97 2.09
CA GLY A 1242 -22.34 12.32 1.84
C GLY A 1242 -22.45 10.98 1.12
N MET A 1243 -23.65 10.40 1.03
CA MET A 1243 -23.88 9.08 0.40
C MET A 1243 -23.35 8.97 -1.03
N THR A 1244 -23.25 10.10 -1.75
CA THR A 1244 -22.74 10.14 -3.13
C THR A 1244 -21.31 10.64 -3.28
N GLU A 1245 -20.56 10.75 -2.19
CA GLU A 1245 -19.14 11.09 -2.21
C GLU A 1245 -18.28 9.84 -2.50
N PRO A 1246 -17.02 9.99 -2.96
CA PRO A 1246 -16.23 8.86 -3.46
C PRO A 1246 -16.07 7.70 -2.48
N GLY A 1247 -15.84 7.98 -1.18
CA GLY A 1247 -15.69 6.96 -0.15
C GLY A 1247 -16.96 6.10 0.03
N PRO A 1248 -18.10 6.70 0.39
CA PRO A 1248 -19.39 6.00 0.47
C PRO A 1248 -19.79 5.26 -0.82
N MET A 1249 -19.53 5.85 -1.99
CA MET A 1249 -19.84 5.20 -3.27
C MET A 1249 -18.97 3.97 -3.56
N ALA A 1250 -17.75 3.90 -3.03
CA ALA A 1250 -16.93 2.69 -3.11
C ALA A 1250 -17.51 1.54 -2.28
N GLU A 1251 -17.96 1.83 -1.06
CA GLU A 1251 -18.60 0.84 -0.17
C GLU A 1251 -19.93 0.33 -0.75
N ILE A 1252 -20.79 1.26 -1.18
CA ILE A 1252 -22.06 0.94 -1.83
C ILE A 1252 -21.81 0.14 -3.13
N GLY A 1253 -20.82 0.58 -3.92
CA GLY A 1253 -20.40 -0.09 -5.14
C GLY A 1253 -19.96 -1.54 -4.94
N ALA A 1254 -19.25 -1.84 -3.85
CA ALA A 1254 -18.82 -3.20 -3.53
C ALA A 1254 -20.00 -4.14 -3.22
N VAL A 1255 -20.99 -3.66 -2.45
CA VAL A 1255 -22.21 -4.41 -2.13
C VAL A 1255 -23.05 -4.64 -3.40
N LEU A 1256 -23.23 -3.59 -4.21
CA LEU A 1256 -23.94 -3.69 -5.48
C LEU A 1256 -23.24 -4.64 -6.45
N ALA A 1257 -21.93 -4.60 -6.57
CA ALA A 1257 -21.17 -5.50 -7.43
C ALA A 1257 -21.31 -6.97 -7.02
N ALA A 1258 -21.49 -7.25 -5.72
CA ALA A 1258 -21.81 -8.59 -5.25
C ALA A 1258 -23.24 -9.01 -5.65
N ALA A 1259 -24.23 -8.12 -5.44
CA ALA A 1259 -25.63 -8.36 -5.77
C ALA A 1259 -25.92 -8.44 -7.28
N LEU A 1260 -25.09 -7.83 -8.13
CA LEU A 1260 -25.21 -7.90 -9.59
C LEU A 1260 -24.62 -9.19 -10.19
N LYS A 1261 -23.81 -9.94 -9.40
CA LYS A 1261 -23.19 -11.22 -9.78
C LYS A 1261 -23.99 -12.45 -9.34
N SER A 1262 -24.84 -12.30 -8.32
CA SER A 1262 -25.76 -13.33 -7.82
C SER A 1262 -27.00 -13.41 -8.69
#